data_AF-A0A524AKU1-F1
#
_entry.id   AF-A0A524AKU1-F1
#
_cell.length_a   1.000
_cell.length_b   1.000
_cell.length_c   1.000
_cell.angle_alpha   90.00
_cell.angle_beta   90.00
_cell.angle_gamma   90.00
#
_symmetry.space_group_name_H-M   'P 1'
#
loop_
_entity.id
_entity.type
_entity.pdbx_description
1 polymer ?
#
loop_
_entity_poly.entity_id
_entity_poly.type
_entity_poly.pdbx_seq_one_letter_code
_entity_poly.pdbx_strand_id
1 'polypeptide(L)'
;MSEKMFFGHDDVLAWVRENLVGSRRVFVLHGPRRIGKTSLLRHLSHHLPPGYVSIFLDLRNTRQKDLSGLLWQVAVEMVSMLREAHDLTLAEPSLDDVQKDTSYLTDHFLPQVRESLSDRQLVLMADNLEALANIWGVELAHAFLSYLADVLRNESWIRLILALRHPRDFEGEHPRLFATAAYRKLGSLTSTETARLIREPVSGMLGYDVGVARRITELTSNHPYFIQLLCYTLFNRCARSGRATLSDVDGVVDELLELGIPDFDELWEASSSQEKIVLATLGALRGGHGIATPQDASSALSRRGIRADQNEVAEALDSLVARDILERLGALSYRFNVDLLRIWLGRSKRPDEVYREIRWPTKAKPSESRRLTRTQLREAQPLTGPETHPWWVRWIIVMLAFAAVLLSALAVSSWLASRELIEGAPTPTSLTATAVSQKMRPTFTPTLAPTPTRPIVIARTIPAIAYMCKEKRADSWQICVMDSDGANVTVLTDSEGDDTTPAWSPDGEHIAFVSTRDGNREVYVMDPDGRDQVNLTNNPADDWMPSWSPDGERIAFVSYRDGNWEIYAMGTDGSGVTRLTEDEADDWTPYWSPDAAEIAFCSTRDGNWEIYVMDSNGSLPIRLTEHTENDIAPTWSPDGQWIAFESTRDGNSEIYVMDRNGEQLRNLSNESMADDHGPSWSPDGSRIIFYSIRDGDWDIYAMNDAGGEVVNLTNNETNDQTPVWRP
;
A
#
# COMPACT_ATOMS: atom_id res chain seq x y z
N MET A 1 -2.93 18.75 36.21
CA MET A 1 -2.30 17.42 36.01
C MET A 1 -2.76 16.72 34.72
N SER A 2 -3.85 17.14 34.05
CA SER A 2 -4.38 16.49 32.83
C SER A 2 -3.69 16.88 31.50
N GLU A 3 -2.89 17.95 31.49
CA GLU A 3 -2.23 18.50 30.29
C GLU A 3 -1.15 17.57 29.68
N LYS A 4 -0.64 16.60 30.44
CA LYS A 4 0.52 15.75 30.06
C LYS A 4 0.20 14.38 29.45
N MET A 5 -1.06 14.06 29.15
CA MET A 5 -1.45 12.68 28.78
C MET A 5 -2.18 12.54 27.43
N PHE A 6 -1.98 13.47 26.50
CA PHE A 6 -2.39 13.29 25.11
C PHE A 6 -1.15 12.95 24.27
N PHE A 7 -1.23 11.89 23.47
CA PHE A 7 -0.13 11.39 22.67
C PHE A 7 -0.59 11.16 21.23
N GLY A 8 0.11 11.81 20.30
CA GLY A 8 -0.06 11.62 18.86
C GLY A 8 -1.09 12.52 18.20
N HIS A 9 -1.19 12.41 16.87
CA HIS A 9 -1.93 13.34 15.99
C HIS A 9 -1.42 14.79 16.08
N ASP A 10 -0.12 14.95 16.35
CA ASP A 10 0.52 16.27 16.47
C ASP A 10 0.43 17.03 15.13
N ASP A 11 0.49 16.31 14.01
CA ASP A 11 0.30 16.81 12.65
C ASP A 11 -1.13 17.34 12.41
N VAL A 12 -2.14 16.65 12.94
CA VAL A 12 -3.55 17.07 12.82
C VAL A 12 -3.79 18.30 13.69
N LEU A 13 -3.24 18.36 14.90
CA LEU A 13 -3.30 19.55 15.76
C LEU A 13 -2.68 20.76 15.07
N ALA A 14 -1.48 20.60 14.49
CA ALA A 14 -0.83 21.66 13.73
C ALA A 14 -1.69 22.10 12.53
N TRP A 15 -2.20 21.15 11.75
CA TRP A 15 -3.07 21.41 10.60
C TRP A 15 -4.32 22.20 11.00
N VAL A 16 -4.99 21.84 12.10
CA VAL A 16 -6.16 22.59 12.57
C VAL A 16 -5.77 24.02 12.96
N ARG A 17 -4.69 24.21 13.73
CA ARG A 17 -4.25 25.55 14.16
C ARG A 17 -3.92 26.47 12.98
N GLU A 18 -3.22 25.94 11.98
CA GLU A 18 -2.86 26.69 10.77
C GLU A 18 -4.09 27.06 9.95
N ASN A 19 -5.01 26.10 9.75
CA ASN A 19 -6.17 26.32 8.90
C ASN A 19 -7.26 27.17 9.57
N LEU A 20 -7.34 27.19 10.90
CA LEU A 20 -8.27 28.06 11.63
C LEU A 20 -8.00 29.55 11.37
N VAL A 21 -6.72 29.94 11.24
CA VAL A 21 -6.30 31.32 10.92
C VAL A 21 -6.66 31.71 9.48
N GLY A 22 -6.85 30.73 8.60
CA GLY A 22 -7.27 30.94 7.22
C GLY A 22 -8.73 31.38 7.05
N SER A 23 -9.14 31.49 5.78
CA SER A 23 -10.51 31.88 5.38
C SER A 23 -11.54 30.74 5.46
N ARG A 24 -11.09 29.50 5.66
CA ARG A 24 -11.97 28.33 5.76
C ARG A 24 -12.69 28.32 7.10
N ARG A 25 -13.94 27.87 7.09
CA ARG A 25 -14.82 27.86 8.27
C ARG A 25 -15.36 26.50 8.66
N VAL A 26 -15.26 25.51 7.77
CA VAL A 26 -15.71 24.14 8.03
C VAL A 26 -14.51 23.21 7.93
N PHE A 27 -14.31 22.41 8.97
CA PHE A 27 -13.23 21.43 9.07
C PHE A 27 -13.85 20.08 9.36
N VAL A 28 -13.42 19.05 8.63
CA VAL A 28 -13.90 17.68 8.81
C VAL A 28 -12.72 16.81 9.19
N LEU A 29 -12.71 16.38 10.45
CA LEU A 29 -11.78 15.40 10.98
C LEU A 29 -12.45 14.03 10.88
N HIS A 30 -11.91 13.13 10.07
CA HIS A 30 -12.57 11.85 9.84
C HIS A 30 -11.64 10.65 9.98
N GLY A 31 -12.20 9.48 10.25
CA GLY A 31 -11.41 8.25 10.39
C GLY A 31 -12.15 7.17 11.17
N PRO A 32 -11.53 5.99 11.35
CA PRO A 32 -12.18 4.85 11.97
C PRO A 32 -12.57 5.11 13.43
N ARG A 33 -13.40 4.22 13.98
CA ARG A 33 -13.78 4.26 15.40
C ARG A 33 -12.54 4.16 16.27
N ARG A 34 -12.56 4.82 17.43
CA ARG A 34 -11.49 4.76 18.45
C ARG A 34 -10.09 5.19 18.00
N ILE A 35 -9.96 5.84 16.83
CA ILE A 35 -8.68 6.40 16.37
C ILE A 35 -8.24 7.67 17.10
N GLY A 36 -9.04 8.15 18.07
CA GLY A 36 -8.68 9.29 18.92
C GLY A 36 -9.36 10.62 18.56
N LYS A 37 -10.34 10.65 17.65
CA LYS A 37 -11.09 11.88 17.28
C LYS A 37 -11.62 12.68 18.49
N THR A 38 -12.36 12.02 19.38
CA THR A 38 -12.91 12.66 20.59
C THR A 38 -11.82 13.22 21.51
N SER A 39 -10.76 12.43 21.73
CA SER A 39 -9.62 12.84 22.56
C SER A 39 -8.89 14.04 21.95
N LEU A 40 -8.71 14.03 20.63
CA LEU A 40 -8.11 15.12 19.87
C LEU A 40 -8.92 16.41 20.01
N LEU A 41 -10.25 16.36 19.83
CA LEU A 41 -11.11 17.54 19.98
C LEU A 41 -11.06 18.12 21.41
N ARG A 42 -11.08 17.27 22.43
CA ARG A 42 -10.94 17.69 23.84
C ARG A 42 -9.56 18.25 24.15
N HIS A 43 -8.51 17.75 23.50
CA HIS A 43 -7.17 18.32 23.64
C HIS A 43 -7.08 19.68 22.93
N LEU A 44 -7.64 19.76 21.71
CA LEU A 44 -7.66 20.97 20.89
C LEU A 44 -8.38 22.13 21.58
N SER A 45 -9.45 21.88 22.35
CA SER A 45 -10.19 22.93 23.08
C SER A 45 -9.31 23.76 24.03
N HIS A 46 -8.19 23.19 24.49
CA HIS A 46 -7.23 23.86 25.37
C HIS A 46 -6.05 24.50 24.62
N HIS A 47 -5.93 24.27 23.31
CA HIS A 47 -4.75 24.64 22.52
C HIS A 47 -5.10 25.35 21.20
N LEU A 48 -6.23 26.05 21.18
CA LEU A 48 -6.58 26.91 20.07
C LEU A 48 -5.65 28.13 20.00
N PRO A 49 -5.43 28.71 18.80
CA PRO A 49 -4.70 29.96 18.66
C PRO A 49 -5.36 31.09 19.48
N PRO A 50 -4.59 32.13 19.87
CA PRO A 50 -5.16 33.31 20.51
C PRO A 50 -6.30 33.91 19.66
N GLY A 51 -7.37 34.36 20.30
CA GLY A 51 -8.53 34.93 19.63
C GLY A 51 -9.63 33.92 19.28
N TYR A 52 -9.47 32.64 19.61
CA TYR A 52 -10.51 31.62 19.42
C TYR A 52 -11.03 31.10 20.76
N VAL A 53 -12.31 30.75 20.77
CA VAL A 53 -13.03 30.13 21.88
C VAL A 53 -13.69 28.86 21.35
N SER A 54 -13.52 27.72 22.03
CA SER A 54 -14.08 26.44 21.59
C SER A 54 -15.30 26.03 22.40
N ILE A 55 -16.22 25.34 21.75
CA ILE A 55 -17.29 24.58 22.40
C ILE A 55 -17.24 23.16 21.87
N PHE A 56 -17.19 22.19 22.77
CA PHE A 56 -17.15 20.78 22.43
C PHE A 56 -18.53 20.15 22.64
N LEU A 57 -19.19 19.71 21.57
CA LEU A 57 -20.50 19.08 21.61
C LEU A 57 -20.35 17.57 21.41
N ASP A 58 -20.71 16.78 22.42
CA ASP A 58 -20.81 15.32 22.30
C ASP A 58 -22.27 14.92 22.04
N LEU A 59 -22.61 14.73 20.76
CA LEU A 59 -23.99 14.51 20.33
C LEU A 59 -24.57 13.16 20.78
N ARG A 60 -23.75 12.25 21.34
CA ARG A 60 -24.25 11.02 22.00
C ARG A 60 -25.05 11.29 23.26
N ASN A 61 -24.81 12.44 23.90
CA ASN A 61 -25.48 12.81 25.14
C ASN A 61 -26.83 13.50 24.92
N THR A 62 -27.26 13.67 23.66
CA THR A 62 -28.57 14.26 23.40
C THR A 62 -29.70 13.38 23.94
N ARG A 63 -30.68 14.03 24.55
CA ARG A 63 -31.93 13.37 24.97
C ARG A 63 -33.13 13.82 24.13
N GLN A 64 -32.88 14.63 23.11
CA GLN A 64 -33.87 15.36 22.36
C GLN A 64 -34.19 14.64 21.07
N LYS A 65 -35.48 14.53 20.76
CA LYS A 65 -35.98 13.76 19.61
C LYS A 65 -36.28 14.61 18.39
N ASP A 66 -36.29 15.93 18.56
CA ASP A 66 -36.61 16.90 17.53
C ASP A 66 -35.54 18.01 17.47
N LEU A 67 -35.59 18.78 16.37
CA LEU A 67 -34.60 19.81 16.10
C LEU A 67 -34.62 20.92 17.17
N SER A 68 -35.80 21.44 17.54
CA SER A 68 -35.91 22.52 18.52
C SER A 68 -35.33 22.15 19.87
N GLY A 69 -35.62 20.93 20.35
CA GLY A 69 -35.05 20.40 21.59
C GLY A 69 -33.53 20.25 21.50
N LEU A 70 -33.01 19.68 20.41
CA LEU A 70 -31.57 19.52 20.19
C LEU A 70 -30.86 20.88 20.18
N LEU A 71 -31.40 21.84 19.44
CA LEU A 71 -30.89 23.21 19.35
C LEU A 71 -30.87 23.91 20.72
N TRP A 72 -31.96 23.76 21.48
CA TRP A 72 -32.02 24.26 22.86
C TRP A 72 -30.96 23.61 23.76
N GLN A 73 -30.80 22.29 23.70
CA GLN A 73 -29.78 21.58 24.49
C GLN A 73 -28.37 22.07 24.14
N VAL A 74 -28.05 22.18 22.84
CA VAL A 74 -26.76 22.72 22.37
C VAL A 74 -26.53 24.13 22.89
N ALA A 75 -27.56 24.98 22.91
CA ALA A 75 -27.46 26.34 23.40
C ALA A 75 -27.20 26.40 24.91
N VAL A 76 -27.87 25.57 25.71
CA VAL A 76 -27.65 25.46 27.16
C VAL A 76 -26.24 24.92 27.46
N GLU A 77 -25.80 23.90 26.73
CA GLU A 77 -24.43 23.37 26.85
C GLU A 77 -23.38 24.44 26.50
N MET A 78 -23.63 25.23 25.45
CA MET A 78 -22.79 26.38 25.09
C MET A 78 -22.69 27.39 26.25
N VAL A 79 -23.81 27.78 26.88
CA VAL A 79 -23.77 28.69 28.03
C VAL A 79 -22.95 28.11 29.18
N SER A 80 -23.13 26.82 29.50
CA SER A 80 -22.37 26.15 30.55
C SER A 80 -20.87 26.17 30.27
N MET A 81 -20.45 25.82 29.05
CA MET A 81 -19.04 25.76 28.67
C MET A 81 -18.39 27.15 28.60
N LEU A 82 -19.11 28.15 28.07
CA LEU A 82 -18.62 29.54 28.05
C LEU A 82 -18.45 30.10 29.46
N ARG A 83 -19.33 29.72 30.40
CA ARG A 83 -19.20 30.09 31.82
C ARG A 83 -18.00 29.41 32.47
N GLU A 84 -17.88 28.10 32.33
CA GLU A 84 -16.85 27.30 33.01
C GLU A 84 -15.44 27.51 32.45
N ALA A 85 -15.28 27.52 31.13
CA ALA A 85 -13.97 27.55 30.49
C ALA A 85 -13.50 28.97 30.17
N HIS A 86 -14.41 29.95 30.10
CA HIS A 86 -14.10 31.29 29.60
C HIS A 86 -14.61 32.45 30.47
N ASP A 87 -15.22 32.16 31.62
CA ASP A 87 -15.77 33.14 32.58
C ASP A 87 -16.78 34.12 31.93
N LEU A 88 -17.54 33.64 30.95
CA LEU A 88 -18.57 34.42 30.25
C LEU A 88 -19.96 34.10 30.79
N THR A 89 -20.68 35.12 31.24
CA THR A 89 -22.03 34.97 31.79
C THR A 89 -23.09 35.35 30.76
N LEU A 90 -23.87 34.36 30.33
CA LEU A 90 -24.96 34.50 29.37
C LEU A 90 -26.27 33.97 29.98
N ALA A 91 -27.41 34.51 29.51
CA ALA A 91 -28.72 33.97 29.84
C ALA A 91 -28.97 32.67 29.06
N GLU A 92 -29.50 31.65 29.74
CA GLU A 92 -29.92 30.41 29.08
C GLU A 92 -31.22 30.65 28.30
N PRO A 93 -31.31 30.19 27.04
CA PRO A 93 -32.54 30.32 26.27
C PRO A 93 -33.64 29.40 26.83
N SER A 94 -34.88 29.86 26.76
CA SER A 94 -36.05 29.04 27.13
C SER A 94 -36.37 28.02 26.05
N LEU A 95 -36.69 26.78 26.45
CA LEU A 95 -37.16 25.74 25.52
C LEU A 95 -38.44 26.19 24.79
N ASP A 96 -39.36 26.85 25.49
CA ASP A 96 -40.62 27.33 24.92
C ASP A 96 -40.40 28.35 23.79
N ASP A 97 -39.34 29.16 23.88
CA ASP A 97 -39.03 30.17 22.86
C ASP A 97 -38.45 29.52 21.61
N VAL A 98 -37.53 28.56 21.77
CA VAL A 98 -36.93 27.79 20.66
C VAL A 98 -37.96 26.88 19.96
N GLN A 99 -38.96 26.38 20.70
CA GLN A 99 -40.03 25.57 20.13
C GLN A 99 -41.05 26.39 19.34
N LYS A 100 -41.33 27.63 19.76
CA LYS A 100 -42.22 28.54 19.01
C LYS A 100 -41.56 29.04 17.74
N ASP A 101 -40.25 29.28 17.81
CA ASP A 101 -39.47 29.82 16.70
C ASP A 101 -38.06 29.22 16.69
N THR A 102 -37.78 28.38 15.69
CA THR A 102 -36.46 27.77 15.52
C THR A 102 -35.38 28.77 15.10
N SER A 103 -35.74 29.95 14.56
CA SER A 103 -34.76 31.02 14.31
C SER A 103 -34.43 31.83 15.55
N TYR A 104 -35.14 31.64 16.67
CA TYR A 104 -34.90 32.34 17.94
C TYR A 104 -33.43 32.32 18.35
N LEU A 105 -32.76 31.17 18.21
CA LEU A 105 -31.35 31.07 18.58
C LEU A 105 -30.47 31.94 17.69
N THR A 106 -30.75 32.00 16.40
CA THR A 106 -30.01 32.84 15.44
C THR A 106 -30.30 34.32 15.65
N ASP A 107 -31.56 34.67 15.88
CA ASP A 107 -32.03 36.06 15.91
C ASP A 107 -31.81 36.74 17.28
N HIS A 108 -31.77 35.97 18.37
CA HIS A 108 -31.73 36.52 19.73
C HIS A 108 -30.58 35.99 20.59
N PHE A 109 -30.21 34.71 20.47
CA PHE A 109 -29.20 34.12 21.35
C PHE A 109 -27.76 34.28 20.82
N LEU A 110 -27.51 33.95 19.55
CA LEU A 110 -26.19 34.13 18.93
C LEU A 110 -25.68 35.59 18.99
N PRO A 111 -26.52 36.64 18.85
CA PRO A 111 -26.09 38.02 19.08
C PRO A 111 -25.55 38.27 20.50
N GLN A 112 -26.16 37.68 21.54
CA GLN A 112 -25.67 37.79 22.92
C GLN A 112 -24.32 37.10 23.09
N VAL A 113 -24.16 35.92 22.47
CA VAL A 113 -22.88 35.21 22.43
C VAL A 113 -21.82 36.06 21.72
N ARG A 114 -22.16 36.68 20.58
CA ARG A 114 -21.24 37.54 19.83
C ARG A 114 -20.77 38.72 20.67
N GLU A 115 -21.68 39.40 21.36
CA GLU A 115 -21.35 40.52 22.25
C GLU A 115 -20.37 40.09 23.35
N SER A 116 -20.64 38.93 23.98
CA SER A 116 -19.80 38.39 25.05
C SER A 116 -18.41 37.94 24.59
N LEU A 117 -18.27 37.53 23.32
CA LEU A 117 -16.98 37.11 22.76
C LEU A 117 -16.10 38.29 22.32
N SER A 118 -16.68 39.50 22.18
CA SER A 118 -15.99 40.67 21.64
C SER A 118 -15.38 40.37 20.26
N ASP A 119 -14.07 40.52 20.07
CA ASP A 119 -13.39 40.25 18.80
C ASP A 119 -13.05 38.77 18.57
N ARG A 120 -13.24 37.91 19.60
CA ARG A 120 -12.91 36.49 19.50
C ARG A 120 -13.86 35.75 18.56
N GLN A 121 -13.36 34.68 17.98
CA GLN A 121 -14.05 33.78 17.08
C GLN A 121 -14.51 32.54 17.84
N LEU A 122 -15.66 31.97 17.48
CA LEU A 122 -16.17 30.75 18.07
C LEU A 122 -15.85 29.54 17.19
N VAL A 123 -15.37 28.46 17.80
CA VAL A 123 -15.12 27.17 17.15
C VAL A 123 -16.06 26.14 17.76
N LEU A 124 -17.10 25.77 17.01
CA LEU A 124 -18.02 24.71 17.36
C LEU A 124 -17.43 23.37 16.94
N MET A 125 -17.12 22.50 17.90
CA MET A 125 -16.57 21.17 17.66
C MET A 125 -17.67 20.13 17.91
N ALA A 126 -18.32 19.66 16.86
CA ALA A 126 -19.37 18.65 16.97
C ALA A 126 -18.79 17.25 16.74
N ASP A 127 -18.94 16.39 17.75
CA ASP A 127 -18.48 15.01 17.75
C ASP A 127 -19.67 14.04 17.74
N ASN A 128 -19.48 12.87 17.15
CA ASN A 128 -20.45 11.77 17.07
C ASN A 128 -21.80 12.17 16.45
N LEU A 129 -21.78 12.90 15.34
CA LEU A 129 -23.00 13.27 14.61
C LEU A 129 -23.85 12.06 14.21
N GLU A 130 -23.19 10.94 13.89
CA GLU A 130 -23.81 9.67 13.54
C GLU A 130 -24.65 9.09 14.68
N ALA A 131 -24.38 9.49 15.93
CA ALA A 131 -25.21 9.07 17.06
C ALA A 131 -26.62 9.63 16.97
N LEU A 132 -26.81 10.84 16.42
CA LEU A 132 -28.15 11.39 16.17
C LEU A 132 -28.92 10.52 15.19
N ALA A 133 -28.26 10.14 14.09
CA ALA A 133 -28.84 9.28 13.06
C ALA A 133 -29.23 7.90 13.63
N ASN A 134 -28.37 7.32 14.47
CA ASN A 134 -28.59 6.00 15.05
C ASN A 134 -29.69 5.97 16.13
N ILE A 135 -29.83 7.02 16.93
CA ILE A 135 -30.75 7.03 18.08
C ILE A 135 -32.13 7.57 17.68
N TRP A 136 -32.17 8.63 16.87
CA TRP A 136 -33.39 9.41 16.62
C TRP A 136 -33.79 9.50 15.14
N GLY A 137 -33.02 8.90 14.24
CA GLY A 137 -33.26 8.93 12.80
C GLY A 137 -32.34 9.89 12.07
N VAL A 138 -32.07 9.56 10.81
CA VAL A 138 -31.15 10.28 9.92
C VAL A 138 -31.64 11.71 9.67
N GLU A 139 -32.96 11.92 9.70
CA GLU A 139 -33.63 13.21 9.50
C GLU A 139 -33.19 14.27 10.52
N LEU A 140 -33.02 13.89 11.80
CA LEU A 140 -32.59 14.84 12.84
C LEU A 140 -31.15 15.33 12.60
N ALA A 141 -30.27 14.41 12.19
CA ALA A 141 -28.88 14.76 11.87
C ALA A 141 -28.82 15.71 10.67
N HIS A 142 -29.60 15.45 9.60
CA HIS A 142 -29.64 16.35 8.45
C HIS A 142 -30.29 17.69 8.79
N ALA A 143 -31.36 17.71 9.58
CA ALA A 143 -32.00 18.96 10.01
C ALA A 143 -31.03 19.85 10.82
N PHE A 144 -30.23 19.23 11.71
CA PHE A 144 -29.21 19.93 12.48
C PHE A 144 -28.08 20.49 11.58
N LEU A 145 -27.59 19.71 10.62
CA LEU A 145 -26.60 20.19 9.65
C LEU A 145 -27.12 21.33 8.77
N SER A 146 -28.38 21.26 8.32
CA SER A 146 -29.02 22.36 7.58
C SER A 146 -29.04 23.63 8.40
N TYR A 147 -29.43 23.55 9.69
CA TYR A 147 -29.42 24.69 10.59
C TYR A 147 -28.00 25.27 10.75
N LEU A 148 -26.99 24.43 10.98
CA LEU A 148 -25.59 24.89 11.08
C LEU A 148 -25.09 25.54 9.79
N ALA A 149 -25.49 25.03 8.62
CA ALA A 149 -25.12 25.61 7.34
C ALA A 149 -25.67 27.03 7.17
N ASP A 150 -26.91 27.27 7.62
CA ASP A 150 -27.51 28.60 7.59
C ASP A 150 -26.89 29.55 8.63
N VAL A 151 -26.58 29.07 9.83
CA VAL A 151 -25.81 29.83 10.83
C VAL A 151 -24.46 30.25 10.27
N LEU A 152 -23.68 29.32 9.71
CA LEU A 152 -22.37 29.62 9.14
C LEU A 152 -22.44 30.58 7.96
N ARG A 153 -23.56 30.64 7.23
CA ARG A 153 -23.73 31.59 6.13
C ARG A 153 -23.81 33.03 6.63
N ASN A 154 -24.53 33.23 7.74
CA ASN A 154 -24.84 34.55 8.27
C ASN A 154 -23.79 35.02 9.31
N GLU A 155 -23.22 34.08 10.05
CA GLU A 155 -22.31 34.36 11.16
C GLU A 155 -20.85 34.08 10.78
N SER A 156 -20.16 35.11 10.28
CA SER A 156 -18.75 35.00 9.85
C SER A 156 -17.76 34.68 10.99
N TRP A 157 -18.17 34.92 12.24
CA TRP A 157 -17.34 34.72 13.43
C TRP A 157 -17.37 33.29 13.99
N ILE A 158 -18.17 32.41 13.39
CA ILE A 158 -18.31 31.00 13.79
C ILE A 158 -17.55 30.10 12.79
N ARG A 159 -16.82 29.14 13.34
CA ARG A 159 -16.19 28.03 12.61
C ARG A 159 -16.73 26.71 13.16
N LEU A 160 -16.76 25.69 12.32
CA LEU A 160 -17.28 24.37 12.62
C LEU A 160 -16.19 23.32 12.38
N ILE A 161 -15.95 22.48 13.38
CA ILE A 161 -15.17 21.25 13.26
C ILE A 161 -16.13 20.08 13.46
N LEU A 162 -16.25 19.23 12.45
CA LEU A 162 -17.01 17.99 12.50
C LEU A 162 -16.06 16.81 12.67
N ALA A 163 -16.26 15.99 13.70
CA ALA A 163 -15.62 14.69 13.81
C ALA A 163 -16.57 13.60 13.30
N LEU A 164 -16.18 12.95 12.19
CA LEU A 164 -17.00 11.96 11.49
C LEU A 164 -16.25 10.63 11.31
N ARG A 165 -16.97 9.55 11.05
CA ARG A 165 -16.41 8.29 10.56
C ARG A 165 -16.27 8.34 9.04
N HIS A 166 -17.39 8.54 8.35
CA HIS A 166 -17.45 8.58 6.89
C HIS A 166 -18.15 9.88 6.44
N PRO A 167 -17.40 10.89 5.97
CA PRO A 167 -17.98 12.17 5.57
C PRO A 167 -19.03 12.06 4.44
N ARG A 168 -18.85 11.07 3.55
CA ARG A 168 -19.75 10.80 2.41
C ARG A 168 -21.19 10.52 2.82
N ASP A 169 -21.42 10.06 4.06
CA ASP A 169 -22.76 9.80 4.61
C ASP A 169 -23.61 11.09 4.69
N PHE A 170 -22.96 12.26 4.74
CA PHE A 170 -23.63 13.56 4.87
C PHE A 170 -23.41 14.49 3.69
N GLU A 171 -22.31 14.34 2.94
CA GLU A 171 -21.91 15.24 1.85
C GLU A 171 -22.98 15.37 0.75
N GLY A 172 -23.61 14.25 0.36
CA GLY A 172 -24.59 14.23 -0.73
C GLY A 172 -25.81 15.12 -0.46
N GLU A 173 -26.29 15.12 0.79
CA GLU A 173 -27.46 15.90 1.21
C GLU A 173 -27.11 17.36 1.60
N HIS A 174 -25.83 17.63 1.90
CA HIS A 174 -25.36 18.93 2.39
C HIS A 174 -24.21 19.54 1.56
N PRO A 175 -24.31 19.59 0.22
CA PRO A 175 -23.18 19.96 -0.64
C PRO A 175 -22.68 21.38 -0.36
N ARG A 176 -23.54 22.29 0.09
CA ARG A 176 -23.16 23.68 0.41
C ARG A 176 -22.30 23.79 1.67
N LEU A 177 -22.58 22.97 2.69
CA LEU A 177 -21.80 22.96 3.93
C LEU A 177 -20.40 22.41 3.67
N PHE A 178 -20.34 21.31 2.91
CA PHE A 178 -19.11 20.58 2.64
C PHE A 178 -18.27 21.12 1.48
N ALA A 179 -18.84 21.91 0.55
CA ALA A 179 -18.10 22.45 -0.61
C ALA A 179 -16.87 23.31 -0.24
N THR A 180 -16.86 23.91 0.95
CA THR A 180 -15.73 24.72 1.44
C THR A 180 -14.97 24.06 2.59
N ALA A 181 -15.32 22.81 2.92
CA ALA A 181 -14.75 22.10 4.03
C ALA A 181 -13.29 21.71 3.75
N ALA A 182 -12.44 21.87 4.77
CA ALA A 182 -11.12 21.29 4.78
C ALA A 182 -11.17 19.91 5.42
N TYR A 183 -10.54 18.91 4.82
CA TYR A 183 -10.58 17.53 5.28
C TYR A 183 -9.23 17.10 5.85
N ARG A 184 -9.27 16.34 6.95
CA ARG A 184 -8.11 15.63 7.49
C ARG A 184 -8.53 14.25 7.98
N LYS A 185 -7.92 13.21 7.41
CA LYS A 185 -8.08 11.82 7.87
C LYS A 185 -7.18 11.59 9.09
N LEU A 186 -7.71 10.97 10.13
CA LEU A 186 -6.96 10.43 11.26
C LEU A 186 -6.72 8.94 10.97
N GLY A 187 -5.45 8.55 10.97
CA GLY A 187 -5.00 7.17 10.83
C GLY A 187 -4.37 6.65 12.12
N SER A 188 -3.70 5.51 12.05
CA SER A 188 -2.85 5.02 13.13
C SER A 188 -1.74 6.03 13.47
N LEU A 189 -1.21 5.94 14.69
CA LEU A 189 -0.14 6.81 15.13
C LEU A 189 1.16 6.53 14.36
N THR A 190 2.02 7.54 14.25
CA THR A 190 3.39 7.34 13.76
C THR A 190 4.21 6.52 14.75
N SER A 191 5.29 5.87 14.30
CA SER A 191 6.18 5.08 15.17
C SER A 191 6.71 5.90 16.36
N THR A 192 7.00 7.19 16.15
CA THR A 192 7.44 8.11 17.20
C THR A 192 6.34 8.37 18.23
N GLU A 193 5.12 8.66 17.78
CA GLU A 193 3.97 8.92 18.66
C GLU A 193 3.58 7.66 19.45
N THR A 194 3.61 6.49 18.80
CA THR A 194 3.40 5.18 19.45
C THR A 194 4.43 4.93 20.53
N ALA A 195 5.72 5.14 20.23
CA ALA A 195 6.78 4.94 21.22
C ALA A 195 6.59 5.85 22.45
N ARG A 196 6.14 7.09 22.24
CA ARG A 196 5.80 8.03 23.34
C ARG A 196 4.61 7.54 24.13
N LEU A 197 3.52 7.14 23.48
CA LEU A 197 2.31 6.62 24.12
C LEU A 197 2.59 5.35 24.95
N ILE A 198 3.50 4.49 24.50
CA ILE A 198 3.88 3.26 25.25
C ILE A 198 4.74 3.62 26.47
N ARG A 199 5.72 4.50 26.32
CA ARG A 199 6.80 4.67 27.32
C ARG A 199 6.57 5.81 28.31
N GLU A 200 6.06 6.95 27.85
CA GLU A 200 5.95 8.15 28.68
C GLU A 200 4.96 7.99 29.86
N PRO A 201 3.77 7.38 29.70
CA PRO A 201 2.81 7.27 30.81
C PRO A 201 3.33 6.50 32.02
N VAL A 202 4.23 5.55 31.81
CA VAL A 202 4.78 4.65 32.85
C VAL A 202 6.25 4.94 33.17
N SER A 203 6.77 6.08 32.68
CA SER A 203 8.17 6.47 32.87
C SER A 203 8.51 6.54 34.36
N GLY A 204 9.55 5.81 34.77
CA GLY A 204 9.98 5.68 36.17
C GLY A 204 9.16 4.69 37.01
N MET A 205 8.11 4.07 36.46
CA MET A 205 7.30 3.05 37.13
C MET A 205 7.50 1.65 36.54
N LEU A 206 7.64 1.55 35.21
CA LEU A 206 7.79 0.28 34.51
C LEU A 206 8.90 0.38 33.45
N GLY A 207 9.86 -0.54 33.51
CA GLY A 207 10.87 -0.71 32.46
C GLY A 207 10.41 -1.71 31.39
N TYR A 208 10.88 -1.54 30.15
CA TYR A 208 10.59 -2.43 29.03
C TYR A 208 11.86 -3.13 28.56
N ASP A 209 11.80 -4.45 28.34
CA ASP A 209 12.85 -5.17 27.64
C ASP A 209 12.90 -4.81 26.15
N VAL A 210 14.03 -5.15 25.52
CA VAL A 210 14.22 -4.99 24.08
C VAL A 210 13.13 -5.74 23.33
N GLY A 211 12.57 -5.13 22.28
CA GLY A 211 11.51 -5.71 21.46
C GLY A 211 10.09 -5.55 22.02
N VAL A 212 9.90 -5.27 23.32
CA VAL A 212 8.54 -5.19 23.90
C VAL A 212 7.70 -4.09 23.26
N ALA A 213 8.24 -2.88 23.12
CA ALA A 213 7.53 -1.78 22.46
C ALA A 213 7.21 -2.09 20.98
N ARG A 214 8.10 -2.82 20.30
CA ARG A 214 7.90 -3.27 18.91
C ARG A 214 6.76 -4.28 18.84
N ARG A 215 6.77 -5.28 19.72
CA ARG A 215 5.70 -6.29 19.82
C ARG A 215 4.32 -5.68 20.08
N ILE A 216 4.24 -4.69 20.97
CA ILE A 216 3.00 -3.93 21.22
C ILE A 216 2.56 -3.21 19.94
N THR A 217 3.50 -2.59 19.24
CA THR A 217 3.25 -1.85 18.00
C THR A 217 2.71 -2.76 16.89
N GLU A 218 3.33 -3.93 16.70
CA GLU A 218 2.90 -4.96 15.74
C GLU A 218 1.46 -5.41 16.03
N LEU A 219 1.20 -5.86 17.26
CA LEU A 219 -0.09 -6.40 17.68
C LEU A 219 -1.23 -5.38 17.55
N THR A 220 -0.92 -4.11 17.79
CA THR A 220 -1.92 -3.04 17.80
C THR A 220 -1.97 -2.27 16.49
N SER A 221 -1.02 -2.52 15.58
CA SER A 221 -0.86 -1.82 14.30
C SER A 221 -0.89 -0.30 14.45
N ASN A 222 -0.17 0.20 15.46
CA ASN A 222 -0.13 1.60 15.86
C ASN A 222 -1.50 2.23 16.24
N HIS A 223 -2.54 1.43 16.47
CA HIS A 223 -3.87 1.95 16.76
C HIS A 223 -3.98 2.44 18.21
N PRO A 224 -4.25 3.75 18.47
CA PRO A 224 -4.12 4.35 19.79
C PRO A 224 -4.91 3.64 20.91
N TYR A 225 -6.15 3.23 20.62
CA TYR A 225 -6.98 2.52 21.60
C TYR A 225 -6.42 1.15 22.00
N PHE A 226 -5.94 0.37 21.03
CA PHE A 226 -5.42 -0.98 21.31
C PHE A 226 -4.05 -0.89 21.99
N ILE A 227 -3.23 0.11 21.64
CA ILE A 227 -2.01 0.42 22.40
C ILE A 227 -2.34 0.68 23.86
N GLN A 228 -3.31 1.57 24.13
CA GLN A 228 -3.69 1.92 25.50
C GLN A 228 -4.26 0.71 26.26
N LEU A 229 -5.11 -0.07 25.61
CA LEU A 229 -5.70 -1.28 26.20
C LEU A 229 -4.61 -2.29 26.60
N LEU A 230 -3.70 -2.60 25.67
CA LEU A 230 -2.62 -3.55 25.90
C LEU A 230 -1.63 -3.02 26.95
N CYS A 231 -1.18 -1.76 26.83
CA CYS A 231 -0.26 -1.16 27.79
C CYS A 231 -0.86 -1.06 29.20
N TYR A 232 -2.15 -0.76 29.32
CA TYR A 232 -2.82 -0.72 30.62
C TYR A 232 -2.86 -2.10 31.29
N THR A 233 -3.22 -3.14 30.54
CA THR A 233 -3.23 -4.51 31.05
C THR A 233 -1.81 -4.99 31.40
N LEU A 234 -0.84 -4.70 30.54
CA LEU A 234 0.58 -5.00 30.78
C LEU A 234 1.12 -4.29 32.02
N PHE A 235 0.77 -3.01 32.21
CA PHE A 235 1.16 -2.27 33.40
C PHE A 235 0.59 -2.93 34.66
N ASN A 236 -0.70 -3.29 34.67
CA ASN A 236 -1.30 -3.95 35.84
C ASN A 236 -0.63 -5.30 36.16
N ARG A 237 -0.20 -6.03 35.14
CA ARG A 237 0.52 -7.30 35.27
C ARG A 237 1.93 -7.10 35.83
N CYS A 238 2.67 -6.12 35.32
CA CYS A 238 4.10 -5.96 35.57
C CYS A 238 4.44 -4.85 36.59
N ALA A 239 3.47 -4.07 37.07
CA ALA A 239 3.74 -2.95 37.98
C ALA A 239 4.45 -3.38 39.28
N ARG A 240 4.22 -4.62 39.74
CA ARG A 240 4.91 -5.17 40.92
C ARG A 240 6.35 -5.58 40.65
N SER A 241 6.63 -6.13 39.46
CA SER A 241 8.00 -6.51 39.07
C SER A 241 8.82 -5.31 38.62
N GLY A 242 8.16 -4.22 38.20
CA GLY A 242 8.80 -3.01 37.68
C GLY A 242 9.42 -3.20 36.29
N ARG A 243 9.19 -4.34 35.64
CA ARG A 243 9.76 -4.67 34.33
C ARG A 243 8.81 -5.55 33.51
N ALA A 244 8.64 -5.21 32.23
CA ALA A 244 7.83 -5.95 31.27
C ALA A 244 8.72 -6.66 30.23
N THR A 245 8.43 -7.93 29.98
CA THR A 245 9.12 -8.81 29.04
C THR A 245 8.24 -9.14 27.83
N LEU A 246 8.80 -9.75 26.77
CA LEU A 246 7.99 -10.24 25.64
C LEU A 246 6.97 -11.29 26.06
N SER A 247 7.35 -12.21 26.96
CA SER A 247 6.43 -13.21 27.51
C SER A 247 5.27 -12.59 28.28
N ASP A 248 5.47 -11.43 28.92
CA ASP A 248 4.39 -10.71 29.57
C ASP A 248 3.41 -10.13 28.55
N VAL A 249 3.91 -9.63 27.40
CA VAL A 249 3.05 -9.15 26.31
C VAL A 249 2.19 -10.27 25.76
N ASP A 250 2.78 -11.43 25.45
CA ASP A 250 2.01 -12.57 24.94
C ASP A 250 0.97 -13.04 25.99
N GLY A 251 1.35 -13.05 27.27
CA GLY A 251 0.41 -13.33 28.37
C GLY A 251 -0.72 -12.30 28.53
N VAL A 252 -0.48 -11.05 28.16
CA VAL A 252 -1.52 -9.99 28.10
C VAL A 252 -2.43 -10.18 26.90
N VAL A 253 -1.89 -10.60 25.75
CA VAL A 253 -2.71 -10.95 24.58
C VAL A 253 -3.67 -12.07 24.94
N ASP A 254 -3.19 -13.14 25.59
CA ASP A 254 -4.04 -14.23 26.06
C ASP A 254 -5.15 -13.72 27.00
N GLU A 255 -4.79 -12.90 27.99
CA GLU A 255 -5.75 -12.31 28.94
C GLU A 255 -6.81 -11.46 28.25
N LEU A 256 -6.41 -10.58 27.32
CA LEU A 256 -7.35 -9.73 26.58
C LEU A 256 -8.31 -10.54 25.71
N LEU A 257 -7.82 -11.62 25.09
CA LEU A 257 -8.64 -12.47 24.23
C LEU A 257 -9.59 -13.35 25.05
N GLU A 258 -9.20 -13.77 26.26
CA GLU A 258 -10.09 -14.48 27.19
C GLU A 258 -11.17 -13.57 27.79
N LEU A 259 -10.83 -12.34 28.17
CA LEU A 259 -11.78 -11.35 28.69
C LEU A 259 -12.78 -10.87 27.61
N GLY A 260 -12.38 -11.00 26.34
CA GLY A 260 -13.13 -10.50 25.20
C GLY A 260 -12.88 -9.01 24.97
N ILE A 261 -12.82 -8.64 23.70
CA ILE A 261 -12.68 -7.26 23.25
C ILE A 261 -14.01 -6.89 22.59
N PRO A 262 -14.88 -6.10 23.26
CA PRO A 262 -16.25 -5.84 22.78
C PRO A 262 -16.32 -5.28 21.35
N ASP A 263 -15.30 -4.51 20.94
CA ASP A 263 -15.22 -3.98 19.58
C ASP A 263 -15.07 -5.07 18.51
N PHE A 264 -14.41 -6.17 18.83
CA PHE A 264 -14.25 -7.30 17.92
C PHE A 264 -15.54 -8.09 17.78
N ASP A 265 -16.27 -8.29 18.89
CA ASP A 265 -17.59 -8.92 18.85
C ASP A 265 -18.61 -8.07 18.08
N GLU A 266 -18.66 -6.76 18.30
CA GLU A 266 -19.55 -5.85 17.57
C GLU A 266 -19.22 -5.85 16.06
N LEU A 267 -17.93 -5.80 15.71
CA LEU A 267 -17.46 -5.88 14.32
C LEU A 267 -17.89 -7.19 13.67
N TRP A 268 -17.69 -8.31 14.36
CA TRP A 268 -18.09 -9.62 13.88
C TRP A 268 -19.59 -9.66 13.64
N GLU A 269 -20.41 -9.25 14.61
CA GLU A 269 -21.87 -9.29 14.46
C GLU A 269 -22.40 -8.36 13.36
N ALA A 270 -21.77 -7.21 13.16
CA ALA A 270 -22.10 -6.29 12.08
C ALA A 270 -21.66 -6.78 10.68
N SER A 271 -20.85 -7.84 10.59
CA SER A 271 -20.32 -8.34 9.32
C SER A 271 -21.30 -9.27 8.61
N SER A 272 -21.38 -9.12 7.29
CA SER A 272 -22.15 -9.98 6.40
C SER A 272 -21.63 -11.42 6.40
N SER A 273 -22.43 -12.35 5.87
CA SER A 273 -22.02 -13.76 5.76
C SER A 273 -20.72 -13.96 4.98
N GLN A 274 -20.53 -13.21 3.87
CA GLN A 274 -19.31 -13.29 3.07
C GLN A 274 -18.11 -12.75 3.83
N GLU A 275 -18.27 -11.58 4.47
CA GLU A 275 -17.22 -10.98 5.30
C GLU A 275 -16.83 -11.88 6.47
N LYS A 276 -17.79 -12.50 7.18
CA LYS A 276 -17.50 -13.44 8.27
C LYS A 276 -16.66 -14.63 7.81
N ILE A 277 -16.99 -15.19 6.64
CA ILE A 277 -16.24 -16.31 6.04
C ILE A 277 -14.82 -15.85 5.67
N VAL A 278 -14.68 -14.70 5.01
CA VAL A 278 -13.37 -14.14 4.63
C VAL A 278 -12.53 -13.81 5.86
N LEU A 279 -13.09 -13.12 6.86
CA LEU A 279 -12.40 -12.79 8.11
C LEU A 279 -11.91 -14.05 8.85
N ALA A 280 -12.76 -15.08 8.97
CA ALA A 280 -12.35 -16.35 9.55
C ALA A 280 -11.25 -17.04 8.74
N THR A 281 -11.33 -16.97 7.40
CA THR A 281 -10.28 -17.49 6.50
C THR A 281 -8.95 -16.80 6.76
N LEU A 282 -8.93 -15.46 6.69
CA LEU A 282 -7.71 -14.66 6.87
C LEU A 282 -7.13 -14.80 8.29
N GLY A 283 -7.99 -14.87 9.31
CA GLY A 283 -7.57 -15.11 10.69
C GLY A 283 -6.88 -16.46 10.91
N ALA A 284 -7.18 -17.44 10.04
CA ALA A 284 -6.60 -18.78 10.10
C ALA A 284 -5.43 -19.01 9.15
N LEU A 285 -5.12 -18.06 8.26
CA LEU A 285 -3.91 -18.11 7.45
C LEU A 285 -2.69 -17.97 8.38
N ARG A 286 -1.83 -18.97 8.33
CA ARG A 286 -0.44 -18.91 8.82
C ARG A 286 0.40 -18.54 7.62
N GLY A 287 1.40 -17.67 7.71
CA GLY A 287 2.27 -17.45 6.54
C GLY A 287 2.72 -16.04 6.22
N GLY A 288 2.02 -14.96 6.61
CA GLY A 288 2.26 -13.67 5.94
C GLY A 288 1.87 -12.43 6.71
N HIS A 289 2.17 -12.34 8.01
CA HIS A 289 1.95 -11.12 8.84
C HIS A 289 0.57 -10.46 8.68
N GLY A 290 -0.46 -11.27 8.40
CA GLY A 290 -1.82 -10.80 8.16
C GLY A 290 -2.07 -10.15 6.80
N ILE A 291 -1.12 -10.22 5.87
CA ILE A 291 -1.26 -9.89 4.45
C ILE A 291 -1.82 -11.10 3.71
N ALA A 292 -2.83 -10.88 2.86
CA ALA A 292 -3.41 -11.90 2.01
C ALA A 292 -3.94 -11.31 0.70
N THR A 293 -3.89 -12.12 -0.34
CA THR A 293 -4.51 -11.82 -1.63
C THR A 293 -5.90 -12.49 -1.76
N PRO A 294 -6.76 -12.03 -2.70
CA PRO A 294 -7.99 -12.74 -3.05
C PRO A 294 -7.74 -14.21 -3.43
N GLN A 295 -6.59 -14.50 -4.06
CA GLN A 295 -6.21 -15.85 -4.44
C GLN A 295 -5.86 -16.72 -3.23
N ASP A 296 -5.14 -16.19 -2.25
CA ASP A 296 -4.82 -16.92 -1.01
C ASP A 296 -6.10 -17.30 -0.26
N ALA A 297 -7.01 -16.35 -0.11
CA ALA A 297 -8.30 -16.56 0.54
C ALA A 297 -9.18 -17.53 -0.25
N SER A 298 -9.29 -17.39 -1.59
CA SER A 298 -10.05 -18.32 -2.43
C SER A 298 -9.48 -19.73 -2.40
N SER A 299 -8.16 -19.88 -2.41
CA SER A 299 -7.48 -21.17 -2.31
C SER A 299 -7.71 -21.83 -0.95
N ALA A 300 -7.64 -21.05 0.14
CA ALA A 300 -7.94 -21.53 1.49
C ALA A 300 -9.40 -21.98 1.68
N LEU A 301 -10.34 -21.32 1.00
CA LEU A 301 -11.77 -21.70 0.95
C LEU A 301 -11.99 -22.96 0.11
N SER A 302 -11.34 -23.03 -1.06
CA SER A 302 -11.44 -24.17 -1.98
C SER A 302 -10.95 -25.47 -1.35
N ARG A 303 -9.82 -25.42 -0.60
CA ARG A 303 -9.31 -26.55 0.20
C ARG A 303 -10.34 -27.11 1.20
N ARG A 304 -11.36 -26.33 1.57
CA ARG A 304 -12.42 -26.71 2.51
C ARG A 304 -13.77 -26.94 1.84
N GLY A 305 -13.78 -27.09 0.52
CA GLY A 305 -14.96 -27.42 -0.27
C GLY A 305 -15.91 -26.24 -0.52
N ILE A 306 -15.49 -25.01 -0.21
CA ILE A 306 -16.25 -23.80 -0.53
C ILE A 306 -15.77 -23.29 -1.90
N ARG A 307 -16.66 -23.31 -2.89
CA ARG A 307 -16.39 -22.69 -4.19
C ARG A 307 -16.75 -21.20 -4.12
N ALA A 308 -15.73 -20.37 -3.96
CA ALA A 308 -15.83 -18.91 -4.00
C ALA A 308 -14.90 -18.39 -5.10
N ASP A 309 -15.45 -17.68 -6.07
CA ASP A 309 -14.66 -17.05 -7.13
C ASP A 309 -13.81 -15.91 -6.57
N GLN A 310 -12.63 -15.67 -7.17
CA GLN A 310 -11.73 -14.60 -6.70
C GLN A 310 -12.41 -13.23 -6.68
N ASN A 311 -13.30 -12.94 -7.63
CA ASN A 311 -14.01 -11.66 -7.66
C ASN A 311 -14.99 -11.51 -6.49
N GLU A 312 -15.68 -12.59 -6.10
CA GLU A 312 -16.60 -12.57 -4.95
C GLU A 312 -15.82 -12.41 -3.63
N VAL A 313 -14.62 -13.00 -3.54
CA VAL A 313 -13.72 -12.81 -2.40
C VAL A 313 -13.18 -11.38 -2.37
N ALA A 314 -12.78 -10.84 -3.52
CA ALA A 314 -12.31 -9.45 -3.65
C ALA A 314 -13.41 -8.44 -3.27
N GLU A 315 -14.66 -8.64 -3.70
CA GLU A 315 -15.82 -7.82 -3.30
C GLU A 315 -15.97 -7.78 -1.76
N ALA A 316 -15.81 -8.92 -1.09
CA ALA A 316 -15.87 -9.00 0.37
C ALA A 316 -14.67 -8.33 1.06
N LEU A 317 -13.46 -8.49 0.53
CA LEU A 317 -12.26 -7.81 1.01
C LEU A 317 -12.39 -6.29 0.87
N ASP A 318 -12.90 -5.80 -0.25
CA ASP A 318 -13.13 -4.38 -0.50
C ASP A 318 -14.22 -3.79 0.41
N SER A 319 -15.26 -4.57 0.71
CA SER A 319 -16.24 -4.20 1.74
C SER A 319 -15.59 -4.02 3.12
N LEU A 320 -14.66 -4.91 3.49
CA LEU A 320 -13.91 -4.79 4.75
C LEU A 320 -12.95 -3.59 4.74
N VAL A 321 -12.33 -3.25 3.60
CA VAL A 321 -11.51 -2.04 3.44
C VAL A 321 -12.37 -0.78 3.58
N ALA A 322 -13.54 -0.74 2.94
CA ALA A 322 -14.46 0.40 3.04
C ALA A 322 -14.94 0.66 4.48
N ARG A 323 -14.91 -0.37 5.33
CA ARG A 323 -15.28 -0.31 6.75
C ARG A 323 -14.08 -0.03 7.68
N ASP A 324 -12.91 0.21 7.11
CA ASP A 324 -11.62 0.37 7.80
C ASP A 324 -11.27 -0.84 8.70
N ILE A 325 -11.62 -2.05 8.28
CA ILE A 325 -11.23 -3.30 8.97
C ILE A 325 -9.93 -3.84 8.38
N LEU A 326 -9.81 -3.79 7.05
CA LEU A 326 -8.61 -4.10 6.31
C LEU A 326 -8.03 -2.83 5.67
N GLU A 327 -6.75 -2.89 5.35
CA GLU A 327 -6.02 -1.95 4.52
C GLU A 327 -5.62 -2.65 3.22
N ARG A 328 -5.70 -1.92 2.12
CA ARG A 328 -5.21 -2.37 0.81
C ARG A 328 -3.79 -1.84 0.62
N LEU A 329 -2.82 -2.73 0.45
CA LEU A 329 -1.39 -2.40 0.29
C LEU A 329 -0.95 -2.27 -1.18
N GLY A 330 -1.81 -2.66 -2.12
CA GLY A 330 -1.56 -2.60 -3.55
C GLY A 330 -2.75 -3.10 -4.38
N ALA A 331 -2.51 -3.52 -5.61
CA ALA A 331 -3.57 -3.96 -6.53
C ALA A 331 -4.35 -5.18 -6.00
N LEU A 332 -3.68 -6.10 -5.28
CA LEU A 332 -4.28 -7.37 -4.85
C LEU A 332 -3.94 -7.78 -3.41
N SER A 333 -3.26 -6.94 -2.62
CA SER A 333 -2.81 -7.30 -1.27
C SER A 333 -3.57 -6.56 -0.19
N TYR A 334 -4.00 -7.29 0.84
CA TYR A 334 -4.82 -6.78 1.93
C TYR A 334 -4.22 -7.17 3.28
N ARG A 335 -4.26 -6.27 4.26
CA ARG A 335 -3.82 -6.54 5.63
C ARG A 335 -4.86 -6.11 6.65
N PHE A 336 -4.90 -6.74 7.83
CA PHE A 336 -5.67 -6.21 8.95
C PHE A 336 -5.16 -4.84 9.41
N ASN A 337 -6.09 -3.90 9.65
CA ASN A 337 -5.75 -2.62 10.28
C ASN A 337 -5.30 -2.77 11.73
N VAL A 338 -5.60 -3.91 12.36
CA VAL A 338 -5.22 -4.24 13.74
C VAL A 338 -4.91 -5.73 13.81
N ASP A 339 -3.66 -6.10 14.03
CA ASP A 339 -3.23 -7.50 14.04
C ASP A 339 -3.88 -8.31 15.18
N LEU A 340 -4.16 -7.68 16.32
CA LEU A 340 -4.87 -8.30 17.44
C LEU A 340 -6.25 -8.84 17.03
N LEU A 341 -6.92 -8.21 16.05
CA LEU A 341 -8.19 -8.70 15.51
C LEU A 341 -7.98 -10.01 14.74
N ARG A 342 -6.90 -10.12 13.95
CA ARG A 342 -6.53 -11.35 13.23
C ARG A 342 -6.29 -12.49 14.21
N ILE A 343 -5.51 -12.23 15.27
CA ILE A 343 -5.22 -13.22 16.30
C ILE A 343 -6.51 -13.67 17.01
N TRP A 344 -7.40 -12.72 17.33
CA TRP A 344 -8.72 -13.03 17.90
C TRP A 344 -9.55 -13.92 16.95
N LEU A 345 -9.62 -13.58 15.66
CA LEU A 345 -10.35 -14.38 14.66
C LEU A 345 -9.81 -15.81 14.60
N GLY A 346 -8.48 -15.98 14.52
CA GLY A 346 -7.84 -17.30 14.45
C GLY A 346 -8.10 -18.18 15.67
N ARG A 347 -8.31 -17.59 16.85
CA ARG A 347 -8.60 -18.31 18.09
C ARG A 347 -10.10 -18.56 18.31
N SER A 348 -10.92 -17.54 18.07
CA SER A 348 -12.32 -17.51 18.49
C SER A 348 -13.30 -17.86 17.37
N LYS A 349 -12.90 -17.71 16.10
CA LYS A 349 -13.77 -17.93 14.92
C LYS A 349 -13.15 -18.99 14.01
N ARG A 350 -13.16 -20.24 14.48
CA ARG A 350 -12.60 -21.38 13.74
C ARG A 350 -13.27 -21.50 12.37
N PRO A 351 -12.50 -21.48 11.27
CA PRO A 351 -13.01 -21.63 9.91
C PRO A 351 -14.06 -22.73 9.77
N ASP A 352 -13.76 -23.94 10.25
CA ASP A 352 -14.62 -25.12 10.07
C ASP A 352 -15.96 -25.03 10.83
N GLU A 353 -16.05 -24.22 11.88
CA GLU A 353 -17.30 -23.92 12.58
C GLU A 353 -18.11 -22.88 11.82
N VAL A 354 -17.47 -21.78 11.45
CA VAL A 354 -18.08 -20.68 10.69
C VAL A 354 -18.65 -21.20 9.36
N TYR A 355 -17.94 -22.09 8.67
CA TYR A 355 -18.35 -22.64 7.38
C TYR A 355 -19.53 -23.62 7.47
N ARG A 356 -19.72 -24.27 8.63
CA ARG A 356 -20.89 -25.13 8.88
C ARG A 356 -22.14 -24.31 9.19
N GLU A 357 -21.98 -23.21 9.91
CA GLU A 357 -23.08 -22.35 10.34
C GLU A 357 -23.52 -21.38 9.25
N ILE A 358 -22.56 -20.82 8.52
CA ILE A 358 -22.77 -19.77 7.52
C ILE A 358 -22.42 -20.33 6.15
N ARG A 359 -23.40 -20.34 5.24
CA ARG A 359 -23.17 -20.71 3.84
C ARG A 359 -22.67 -19.53 3.04
N TRP A 360 -21.68 -19.76 2.18
CA TRP A 360 -21.33 -18.81 1.12
C TRP A 360 -22.55 -18.58 0.23
N PRO A 361 -23.07 -17.35 0.13
CA PRO A 361 -24.20 -17.06 -0.73
C PRO A 361 -23.74 -17.17 -2.20
N THR A 362 -24.17 -18.21 -2.90
CA THR A 362 -23.98 -18.28 -4.35
C THR A 362 -24.91 -17.28 -5.01
N LYS A 363 -24.39 -16.41 -5.91
CA LYS A 363 -25.25 -15.61 -6.80
C LYS A 363 -26.18 -16.60 -7.52
N ALA A 364 -27.47 -16.58 -7.16
CA ALA A 364 -28.44 -17.46 -7.78
C ALA A 364 -28.43 -17.17 -9.29
N LYS A 365 -28.18 -18.20 -10.13
CA LYS A 365 -28.64 -18.12 -11.52
C LYS A 365 -30.11 -17.72 -11.48
N PRO A 366 -30.58 -16.78 -12.32
CA PRO A 366 -31.98 -16.36 -12.29
C PRO A 366 -32.86 -17.57 -12.60
N SER A 367 -33.37 -18.22 -11.55
CA SER A 367 -34.20 -19.41 -11.66
C SER A 367 -35.66 -19.01 -11.74
N GLU A 368 -36.31 -19.57 -12.75
CA GLU A 368 -37.75 -19.76 -12.94
C GLU A 368 -38.58 -19.83 -11.64
N SER A 369 -38.96 -18.69 -11.07
CA SER A 369 -40.06 -18.62 -10.10
C SER A 369 -40.66 -17.22 -9.99
N ARG A 370 -41.24 -16.74 -11.09
CA ARG A 370 -42.47 -15.93 -11.06
C ARG A 370 -43.42 -16.43 -12.14
N ARG A 371 -44.01 -17.62 -11.91
CA ARG A 371 -45.33 -17.93 -12.49
C ARG A 371 -46.35 -17.03 -11.80
N LEU A 372 -46.45 -15.78 -12.27
CA LEU A 372 -47.68 -15.01 -12.11
C LEU A 372 -48.68 -15.60 -13.10
N THR A 373 -49.74 -16.20 -12.57
CA THR A 373 -50.83 -16.79 -13.34
C THR A 373 -51.48 -15.71 -14.21
N ARG A 374 -51.51 -16.01 -15.49
CA ARG A 374 -51.97 -15.20 -16.61
C ARG A 374 -53.50 -15.09 -16.60
N THR A 375 -54.09 -14.48 -15.58
CA THR A 375 -55.56 -14.28 -15.50
C THR A 375 -56.02 -13.00 -14.82
N GLN A 376 -55.12 -12.11 -14.40
CA GLN A 376 -55.50 -10.80 -13.88
C GLN A 376 -54.53 -9.75 -14.39
N LEU A 377 -54.91 -9.11 -15.49
CA LEU A 377 -54.55 -7.77 -16.00
C LEU A 377 -54.78 -7.79 -17.52
N ARG A 378 -56.06 -7.98 -17.85
CA ARG A 378 -56.64 -7.51 -19.10
C ARG A 378 -57.07 -6.06 -18.81
N GLU A 379 -56.84 -5.15 -19.76
CA GLU A 379 -57.16 -3.70 -19.76
C GLU A 379 -55.97 -2.76 -19.51
N ALA A 380 -55.17 -2.52 -20.56
CA ALA A 380 -55.17 -1.24 -21.29
C ALA A 380 -54.28 -1.36 -22.54
N GLN A 381 -54.73 -0.76 -23.63
CA GLN A 381 -54.25 -0.91 -25.01
C GLN A 381 -53.08 0.04 -25.37
N PRO A 382 -52.47 -0.10 -26.57
CA PRO A 382 -51.07 0.24 -26.86
C PRO A 382 -50.88 1.59 -27.55
N LEU A 383 -49.64 2.10 -27.55
CA LEU A 383 -49.14 3.01 -28.58
C LEU A 383 -47.82 2.49 -29.15
N THR A 384 -47.75 2.55 -30.47
CA THR A 384 -46.79 1.98 -31.42
C THR A 384 -45.56 2.84 -31.66
N GLY A 385 -44.42 2.22 -31.99
CA GLY A 385 -43.33 2.86 -32.74
C GLY A 385 -42.01 2.07 -32.71
N PRO A 386 -41.31 1.84 -33.85
CA PRO A 386 -40.02 1.16 -33.89
C PRO A 386 -38.87 2.17 -33.76
N GLU A 387 -37.95 1.98 -32.81
CA GLU A 387 -36.69 2.74 -32.81
C GLU A 387 -35.70 2.11 -33.79
N THR A 388 -35.73 2.63 -35.01
CA THR A 388 -34.63 2.55 -35.97
C THR A 388 -33.57 3.57 -35.57
N HIS A 389 -32.32 3.14 -35.39
CA HIS A 389 -31.19 4.05 -35.23
C HIS A 389 -31.13 5.08 -36.37
N PRO A 390 -30.75 6.34 -36.10
CA PRO A 390 -30.72 7.38 -37.13
C PRO A 390 -29.71 7.04 -38.24
N TRP A 391 -30.12 7.23 -39.50
CA TRP A 391 -29.31 6.96 -40.70
C TRP A 391 -27.95 7.69 -40.73
N TRP A 392 -27.82 8.81 -40.00
CA TRP A 392 -26.58 9.59 -39.90
C TRP A 392 -25.51 8.92 -39.02
N VAL A 393 -25.88 8.02 -38.10
CA VAL A 393 -24.92 7.30 -37.24
C VAL A 393 -24.05 6.34 -38.06
N ARG A 394 -24.60 5.76 -39.14
CA ARG A 394 -23.84 4.93 -40.09
C ARG A 394 -22.83 5.76 -40.91
N TRP A 395 -23.12 7.04 -41.14
CA TRP A 395 -22.21 7.94 -41.87
C TRP A 395 -21.06 8.46 -41.00
N ILE A 396 -21.24 8.54 -39.67
CA ILE A 396 -20.15 8.90 -38.76
C ILE A 396 -19.04 7.84 -38.77
N ILE A 397 -19.40 6.56 -38.76
CA ILE A 397 -18.43 5.45 -38.81
C ILE A 397 -17.66 5.45 -40.14
N VAL A 398 -18.34 5.75 -41.26
CA VAL A 398 -17.71 5.86 -42.59
C VAL A 398 -16.80 7.09 -42.68
N MET A 399 -17.20 8.23 -42.11
CA MET A 399 -16.39 9.46 -42.07
C MET A 399 -15.14 9.29 -41.21
N LEU A 400 -15.22 8.58 -40.07
CA LEU A 400 -14.08 8.28 -39.22
C LEU A 400 -13.08 7.34 -39.90
N ALA A 401 -13.57 6.34 -40.65
CA ALA A 401 -12.71 5.47 -41.46
C ALA A 401 -12.02 6.24 -42.60
N PHE A 402 -12.70 7.19 -43.25
CA PHE A 402 -12.11 8.04 -44.29
C PHE A 402 -11.07 9.02 -43.73
N ALA A 403 -11.31 9.58 -42.55
CA ALA A 403 -10.37 10.47 -41.87
C ALA A 403 -9.07 9.74 -41.49
N ALA A 404 -9.15 8.48 -41.05
CA ALA A 404 -7.98 7.65 -40.74
C ALA A 404 -7.13 7.33 -41.99
N VAL A 405 -7.77 7.08 -43.14
CA VAL A 405 -7.08 6.87 -44.43
C VAL A 405 -6.45 8.17 -44.95
N LEU A 406 -7.09 9.33 -44.73
CA LEU A 406 -6.54 10.62 -45.13
C LEU A 406 -5.33 11.03 -44.27
N LEU A 407 -5.38 10.75 -42.96
CA LEU A 407 -4.28 11.02 -42.02
C LEU A 407 -3.04 10.14 -42.30
N SER A 408 -3.27 8.87 -42.67
CA SER A 408 -2.18 7.97 -43.09
C SER A 408 -1.59 8.37 -44.44
N ALA A 409 -2.40 8.85 -45.39
CA ALA A 409 -1.91 9.39 -46.66
C ALA A 409 -1.09 10.69 -46.48
N LEU A 410 -1.48 11.57 -45.54
CA LEU A 410 -0.73 12.78 -45.19
C LEU A 410 0.61 12.45 -44.52
N ALA A 411 0.65 11.46 -43.63
CA ALA A 411 1.89 10.99 -42.99
C ALA A 411 2.89 10.42 -44.02
N VAL A 412 2.41 9.65 -45.00
CA VAL A 412 3.25 9.12 -46.08
C VAL A 412 3.76 10.23 -47.02
N SER A 413 2.95 11.26 -47.29
CA SER A 413 3.39 12.41 -48.09
C SER A 413 4.45 13.27 -47.40
N SER A 414 4.37 13.42 -46.07
CA SER A 414 5.37 14.11 -45.24
C SER A 414 6.70 13.33 -45.18
N TRP A 415 6.61 11.99 -45.12
CA TRP A 415 7.78 11.10 -45.14
C TRP A 415 8.48 11.06 -46.51
N LEU A 416 7.74 11.14 -47.62
CA LEU A 416 8.32 11.21 -48.96
C LEU A 416 8.96 12.58 -49.25
N ALA A 417 8.38 13.67 -48.76
CA ALA A 417 8.93 15.03 -48.94
C ALA A 417 10.24 15.27 -48.16
N SER A 418 10.51 14.49 -47.10
CA SER A 418 11.74 14.58 -46.30
C SER A 418 12.93 13.82 -46.89
N ARG A 419 12.70 12.94 -47.89
CA ARG A 419 13.77 12.22 -48.60
C ARG A 419 14.45 13.02 -49.71
N GLU A 420 13.81 14.05 -50.27
CA GLU A 420 14.40 14.87 -51.35
C GLU A 420 15.40 15.95 -50.84
N LEU A 421 15.62 16.06 -49.53
CA LEU A 421 16.53 17.06 -48.93
C LEU A 421 17.89 16.49 -48.49
N ILE A 422 18.18 15.21 -48.76
CA ILE A 422 19.46 14.55 -48.40
C ILE A 422 20.13 13.94 -49.65
N GLU A 423 20.26 14.70 -50.72
CA GLU A 423 21.26 14.39 -51.76
C GLU A 423 21.89 15.70 -52.26
N GLY A 424 23.05 16.06 -51.72
CA GLY A 424 23.85 17.15 -52.26
C GLY A 424 24.91 17.75 -51.35
N ALA A 425 26.02 17.04 -51.10
CA ALA A 425 27.32 17.66 -50.81
C ALA A 425 28.50 16.67 -50.96
N PRO A 426 29.73 17.14 -51.26
CA PRO A 426 30.67 16.42 -52.12
C PRO A 426 31.82 15.69 -51.41
N THR A 427 32.47 14.83 -52.19
CA THR A 427 33.66 13.99 -51.97
C THR A 427 34.89 14.72 -51.41
N PRO A 428 35.69 14.07 -50.54
CA PRO A 428 37.06 14.47 -50.28
C PRO A 428 38.06 13.68 -51.15
N THR A 429 38.93 14.45 -51.79
CA THR A 429 40.08 14.02 -52.61
C THR A 429 41.19 13.42 -51.76
N SER A 430 41.73 12.30 -52.23
CA SER A 430 42.96 11.64 -51.76
C SER A 430 44.19 12.55 -51.90
N LEU A 431 45.04 12.61 -50.87
CA LEU A 431 46.43 13.05 -50.99
C LEU A 431 47.40 11.99 -50.49
N THR A 432 48.44 11.83 -51.29
CA THR A 432 49.44 10.77 -51.37
C THR A 432 50.50 10.82 -50.26
N ALA A 433 51.04 9.64 -49.99
CA ALA A 433 52.16 9.38 -49.08
C ALA A 433 53.47 10.08 -49.49
N THR A 434 54.34 10.34 -48.51
CA THR A 434 55.79 10.30 -48.74
C THR A 434 56.51 9.76 -47.51
N ALA A 435 57.24 8.68 -47.71
CA ALA A 435 58.09 8.04 -46.70
C ALA A 435 59.43 8.79 -46.57
N VAL A 436 59.95 8.93 -45.34
CA VAL A 436 61.38 9.12 -45.10
C VAL A 436 61.79 8.25 -43.92
N SER A 437 62.63 7.26 -44.21
CA SER A 437 63.35 6.42 -43.26
C SER A 437 64.68 7.08 -42.90
N GLN A 438 64.94 7.33 -41.62
CA GLN A 438 66.29 7.54 -41.11
C GLN A 438 66.49 6.86 -39.75
N LYS A 439 67.42 5.90 -39.72
CA LYS A 439 68.04 5.33 -38.51
C LYS A 439 68.91 6.39 -37.83
N MET A 440 68.76 6.63 -36.54
CA MET A 440 69.84 7.10 -35.66
C MET A 440 69.75 6.52 -34.23
N ARG A 441 70.96 6.36 -33.66
CA ARG A 441 71.37 5.72 -32.40
C ARG A 441 70.93 6.48 -31.13
N PRO A 442 70.97 5.83 -29.94
CA PRO A 442 70.54 6.44 -28.69
C PRO A 442 71.56 7.48 -28.20
N THR A 443 71.07 8.64 -27.76
CA THR A 443 71.85 9.63 -27.02
C THR A 443 71.18 9.87 -25.67
N PHE A 444 71.91 9.60 -24.59
CA PHE A 444 71.51 9.85 -23.22
C PHE A 444 71.51 11.36 -22.93
N THR A 445 70.44 11.88 -22.32
CA THR A 445 70.42 13.19 -21.65
C THR A 445 69.57 13.06 -20.37
N PRO A 446 69.89 13.83 -19.31
CA PRO A 446 69.75 13.39 -17.93
C PRO A 446 68.35 13.57 -17.34
N THR A 447 68.08 12.73 -16.35
CA THR A 447 66.92 12.65 -15.47
C THR A 447 66.43 14.01 -14.97
N LEU A 448 65.20 14.39 -15.36
CA LEU A 448 64.37 15.28 -14.55
C LEU A 448 63.68 14.43 -13.48
N ALA A 449 63.74 14.90 -12.23
CA ALA A 449 63.09 14.28 -11.09
C ALA A 449 61.59 14.03 -11.38
N PRO A 450 61.01 12.89 -10.92
CA PRO A 450 59.60 12.64 -11.14
C PRO A 450 58.78 13.71 -10.41
N THR A 451 58.01 14.48 -11.17
CA THR A 451 56.81 15.14 -10.67
C THR A 451 55.99 14.10 -9.92
N PRO A 452 55.49 14.36 -8.70
CA PRO A 452 54.66 13.38 -8.00
C PRO A 452 53.49 13.02 -8.90
N THR A 453 53.51 11.78 -9.40
CA THR A 453 52.38 11.20 -10.10
C THR A 453 51.24 11.23 -9.09
N ARG A 454 50.14 11.91 -9.40
CA ARG A 454 48.90 11.71 -8.65
C ARG A 454 48.70 10.20 -8.56
N PRO A 455 48.34 9.64 -7.39
CA PRO A 455 48.04 8.22 -7.32
C PRO A 455 47.05 7.91 -8.44
N ILE A 456 47.38 6.92 -9.27
CA ILE A 456 46.38 6.30 -10.13
C ILE A 456 45.40 5.71 -9.13
N VAL A 457 44.29 6.42 -8.90
CA VAL A 457 43.12 5.83 -8.29
C VAL A 457 42.65 4.85 -9.33
N ILE A 458 43.06 3.59 -9.19
CA ILE A 458 42.29 2.49 -9.74
C ILE A 458 40.99 2.61 -8.96
N ALA A 459 39.98 3.23 -9.56
CA ALA A 459 38.63 3.16 -9.06
C ALA A 459 38.30 1.67 -9.07
N ARG A 460 38.44 1.02 -7.90
CA ARG A 460 37.70 -0.21 -7.66
C ARG A 460 36.26 0.24 -7.84
N THR A 461 35.60 -0.22 -8.91
CA THR A 461 34.16 -0.12 -9.04
C THR A 461 33.60 -0.67 -7.74
N ILE A 462 33.02 0.20 -6.94
CA ILE A 462 32.23 -0.25 -5.79
C ILE A 462 31.10 -1.06 -6.43
N PRO A 463 30.85 -2.31 -6.01
CA PRO A 463 29.76 -3.09 -6.59
C PRO A 463 28.47 -2.28 -6.43
N ALA A 464 27.73 -2.11 -7.51
CA ALA A 464 26.47 -1.38 -7.50
C ALA A 464 25.32 -2.37 -7.28
N ILE A 465 24.22 -1.89 -6.72
CA ILE A 465 22.99 -2.67 -6.54
C ILE A 465 21.91 -1.94 -7.34
N ALA A 466 21.25 -2.65 -8.27
CA ALA A 466 20.04 -2.16 -8.92
C ALA A 466 18.81 -2.71 -8.20
N TYR A 467 17.76 -1.93 -8.11
CA TYR A 467 16.53 -2.30 -7.41
C TYR A 467 15.34 -1.50 -7.91
N MET A 468 14.12 -1.94 -7.62
CA MET A 468 12.93 -1.13 -7.87
C MET A 468 12.59 -0.29 -6.64
N CYS A 469 12.26 0.98 -6.85
CA CYS A 469 12.04 1.97 -5.81
C CYS A 469 10.74 2.75 -6.08
N LYS A 470 10.01 3.10 -5.01
CA LYS A 470 8.80 3.94 -5.12
C LYS A 470 8.53 4.74 -3.85
N GLU A 471 8.41 6.05 -3.99
CA GLU A 471 7.93 6.90 -2.89
C GLU A 471 6.50 6.54 -2.49
N LYS A 472 6.16 6.58 -1.18
CA LYS A 472 4.85 6.17 -0.65
C LYS A 472 3.63 6.87 -1.27
N ARG A 473 3.82 8.02 -1.94
CA ARG A 473 2.77 8.79 -2.64
C ARG A 473 2.95 8.84 -4.16
N ALA A 474 3.99 8.22 -4.70
CA ALA A 474 4.20 8.16 -6.14
C ALA A 474 3.28 7.12 -6.77
N ASP A 475 2.89 7.39 -8.01
CA ASP A 475 1.92 6.57 -8.75
C ASP A 475 2.58 5.36 -9.44
N SER A 476 3.91 5.39 -9.68
CA SER A 476 4.64 4.35 -10.42
C SER A 476 5.96 3.92 -9.78
N TRP A 477 6.35 2.66 -10.02
CA TRP A 477 7.67 2.11 -9.67
C TRP A 477 8.76 2.57 -10.64
N GLN A 478 9.95 2.81 -10.12
CA GLN A 478 11.13 3.21 -10.89
C GLN A 478 12.29 2.25 -10.63
N ILE A 479 13.29 2.23 -11.53
CA ILE A 479 14.57 1.54 -11.30
C ILE A 479 15.55 2.52 -10.66
N CYS A 480 16.13 2.12 -9.53
CA CYS A 480 17.18 2.82 -8.83
C CYS A 480 18.48 2.02 -8.84
N VAL A 481 19.60 2.71 -8.71
CA VAL A 481 20.93 2.11 -8.46
C VAL A 481 21.61 2.79 -7.28
N MET A 482 22.28 2.02 -6.44
CA MET A 482 23.08 2.49 -5.31
C MET A 482 24.43 1.77 -5.24
N ASP A 483 25.34 2.28 -4.41
CA ASP A 483 26.58 1.59 -4.04
C ASP A 483 26.29 0.42 -3.08
N SER A 484 27.22 -0.54 -2.99
CA SER A 484 27.12 -1.74 -2.14
C SER A 484 26.94 -1.51 -0.63
N ASP A 485 27.11 -0.26 -0.18
CA ASP A 485 26.94 0.18 1.21
C ASP A 485 25.66 1.01 1.41
N GLY A 486 24.82 1.13 0.38
CA GLY A 486 23.58 1.92 0.40
C GLY A 486 23.76 3.39 0.02
N ALA A 487 24.98 3.84 -0.27
CA ALA A 487 25.25 5.23 -0.63
C ALA A 487 24.94 5.53 -2.12
N ASN A 488 24.95 6.81 -2.47
CA ASN A 488 24.92 7.30 -3.86
C ASN A 488 23.73 6.81 -4.71
N VAL A 489 22.55 6.71 -4.09
CA VAL A 489 21.29 6.36 -4.77
C VAL A 489 21.02 7.29 -5.96
N THR A 490 20.75 6.69 -7.12
CA THR A 490 20.39 7.37 -8.36
C THR A 490 19.17 6.69 -8.97
N VAL A 491 18.14 7.47 -9.32
CA VAL A 491 16.97 6.97 -10.07
C VAL A 491 17.32 6.96 -11.57
N LEU A 492 17.12 5.83 -12.24
CA LEU A 492 17.46 5.61 -13.65
C LEU A 492 16.29 5.79 -14.61
N THR A 493 15.06 5.64 -14.12
CA THR A 493 13.85 5.73 -14.94
C THR A 493 12.93 6.86 -14.48
N ASP A 494 12.12 7.37 -15.40
CA ASP A 494 11.07 8.35 -15.15
C ASP A 494 9.95 8.13 -16.19
N SER A 495 9.29 6.98 -16.10
CA SER A 495 8.18 6.63 -16.99
C SER A 495 6.82 6.70 -16.28
N GLU A 496 5.76 6.95 -17.07
CA GLU A 496 4.37 6.97 -16.56
C GLU A 496 3.88 5.56 -16.15
N GLY A 497 4.60 4.51 -16.57
CA GLY A 497 4.34 3.11 -16.19
C GLY A 497 5.22 2.64 -15.03
N ASP A 498 4.94 1.44 -14.53
CA ASP A 498 5.78 0.77 -13.54
C ASP A 498 7.01 0.18 -14.22
N ASP A 499 8.19 0.58 -13.77
CA ASP A 499 9.48 -0.02 -14.12
C ASP A 499 9.97 -0.89 -12.93
N THR A 500 10.13 -2.20 -13.16
CA THR A 500 10.30 -3.21 -12.09
C THR A 500 11.29 -4.32 -12.46
N THR A 501 11.66 -5.15 -11.48
CA THR A 501 12.46 -6.38 -11.64
C THR A 501 13.74 -6.18 -12.49
N PRO A 502 14.70 -5.36 -12.04
CA PRO A 502 15.94 -5.16 -12.77
C PRO A 502 16.83 -6.41 -12.74
N ALA A 503 17.62 -6.62 -13.80
CA ALA A 503 18.61 -7.68 -13.93
C ALA A 503 19.83 -7.17 -14.71
N TRP A 504 21.01 -7.26 -14.09
CA TRP A 504 22.28 -6.86 -14.73
C TRP A 504 22.73 -7.87 -15.78
N SER A 505 23.31 -7.37 -16.87
CA SER A 505 24.11 -8.19 -17.78
C SER A 505 25.39 -8.68 -17.09
N PRO A 506 25.98 -9.82 -17.51
CA PRO A 506 27.17 -10.39 -16.87
C PRO A 506 28.43 -9.51 -16.93
N ASP A 507 28.51 -8.64 -17.94
CA ASP A 507 29.57 -7.62 -18.09
C ASP A 507 29.28 -6.34 -17.29
N GLY A 508 28.08 -6.23 -16.72
CA GLY A 508 27.60 -5.05 -16.01
C GLY A 508 27.45 -3.82 -16.90
N GLU A 509 27.39 -3.96 -18.22
CA GLU A 509 27.22 -2.86 -19.18
C GLU A 509 25.75 -2.56 -19.49
N HIS A 510 24.81 -3.42 -19.10
CA HIS A 510 23.38 -3.24 -19.35
C HIS A 510 22.52 -3.68 -18.16
N ILE A 511 21.31 -3.13 -18.08
CA ILE A 511 20.25 -3.54 -17.15
C ILE A 511 19.03 -3.91 -17.97
N ALA A 512 18.56 -5.16 -17.86
CA ALA A 512 17.22 -5.54 -18.28
C ALA A 512 16.23 -5.20 -17.16
N PHE A 513 15.03 -4.76 -17.51
CA PHE A 513 13.96 -4.44 -16.56
C PHE A 513 12.60 -4.61 -17.23
N VAL A 514 11.52 -4.62 -16.46
CA VAL A 514 10.16 -4.76 -16.97
C VAL A 514 9.45 -3.44 -16.88
N SER A 515 8.81 -3.00 -17.97
CA SER A 515 8.05 -1.76 -18.03
C SER A 515 6.59 -2.00 -18.44
N THR A 516 5.67 -1.26 -17.84
CA THR A 516 4.26 -1.22 -18.29
C THR A 516 3.91 -0.02 -19.16
N ARG A 517 4.92 0.75 -19.60
CA ARG A 517 4.73 2.01 -20.35
C ARG A 517 3.97 1.87 -21.67
N ASP A 518 3.90 0.65 -22.22
CA ASP A 518 3.20 0.35 -23.49
C ASP A 518 1.80 -0.27 -23.28
N GLY A 519 1.33 -0.40 -22.04
CA GLY A 519 -0.01 -0.87 -21.70
C GLY A 519 -0.10 -2.34 -21.26
N ASN A 520 1.00 -3.09 -21.36
CA ASN A 520 1.23 -4.43 -20.83
C ASN A 520 2.68 -4.54 -20.33
N ARG A 521 3.04 -5.62 -19.62
CA ARG A 521 4.41 -5.83 -19.16
C ARG A 521 5.31 -6.26 -20.31
N GLU A 522 6.38 -5.53 -20.54
CA GLU A 522 7.38 -5.82 -21.56
C GLU A 522 8.79 -5.73 -20.97
N VAL A 523 9.71 -6.55 -21.48
CA VAL A 523 11.13 -6.57 -21.11
C VAL A 523 11.88 -5.52 -21.92
N TYR A 524 12.45 -4.56 -21.21
CA TYR A 524 13.31 -3.50 -21.72
C TYR A 524 14.76 -3.73 -21.32
N VAL A 525 15.69 -3.11 -22.05
CA VAL A 525 17.11 -3.00 -21.70
C VAL A 525 17.56 -1.55 -21.76
N MET A 526 18.48 -1.15 -20.88
CA MET A 526 19.07 0.18 -20.85
C MET A 526 20.57 0.15 -20.48
N ASP A 527 21.25 1.27 -20.72
CA ASP A 527 22.59 1.53 -20.18
C ASP A 527 22.54 1.69 -18.64
N PRO A 528 23.67 1.51 -17.92
CA PRO A 528 23.73 1.59 -16.46
C PRO A 528 23.43 2.99 -15.90
N ASP A 529 23.44 4.01 -16.76
CA ASP A 529 23.10 5.39 -16.44
C ASP A 529 21.65 5.77 -16.81
N GLY A 530 20.84 4.78 -17.20
CA GLY A 530 19.42 4.93 -17.55
C GLY A 530 19.14 5.35 -18.99
N ARG A 531 20.17 5.59 -19.80
CA ARG A 531 20.01 5.95 -21.22
C ARG A 531 19.76 4.74 -22.11
N ASP A 532 19.48 5.02 -23.38
CA ASP A 532 19.42 4.02 -24.46
C ASP A 532 18.44 2.88 -24.17
N GLN A 533 17.28 3.23 -23.63
CA GLN A 533 16.22 2.28 -23.29
C GLN A 533 15.57 1.70 -24.57
N VAL A 534 15.62 0.38 -24.72
CA VAL A 534 15.10 -0.36 -25.87
C VAL A 534 14.14 -1.45 -25.40
N ASN A 535 12.97 -1.54 -26.02
CA ASN A 535 12.04 -2.63 -25.79
C ASN A 535 12.48 -3.90 -26.52
N LEU A 536 12.67 -5.02 -25.81
CA LEU A 536 13.06 -6.31 -26.37
C LEU A 536 11.88 -7.24 -26.65
N THR A 537 10.79 -7.10 -25.90
CA THR A 537 9.57 -7.88 -26.13
C THR A 537 8.44 -6.96 -26.61
N ASN A 538 7.70 -7.40 -27.61
CA ASN A 538 6.58 -6.60 -28.13
C ASN A 538 5.47 -7.57 -28.49
N ASN A 539 4.71 -7.95 -27.48
CA ASN A 539 3.68 -8.97 -27.56
C ASN A 539 2.44 -8.51 -26.79
N PRO A 540 1.21 -8.78 -27.24
CA PRO A 540 0.01 -8.43 -26.46
C PRO A 540 -0.10 -9.12 -25.08
N ALA A 541 0.68 -10.18 -24.83
CA ALA A 541 0.76 -10.86 -23.53
C ALA A 541 1.76 -10.17 -22.59
N ASP A 542 1.65 -10.43 -21.29
CA ASP A 542 2.62 -9.93 -20.32
C ASP A 542 3.92 -10.76 -20.37
N ASP A 543 5.05 -10.05 -20.41
CA ASP A 543 6.41 -10.58 -20.34
C ASP A 543 7.11 -10.02 -19.07
N TRP A 544 7.68 -10.89 -18.25
CA TRP A 544 8.13 -10.56 -16.88
C TRP A 544 9.42 -11.28 -16.47
N MET A 545 10.03 -10.86 -15.35
CA MET A 545 11.16 -11.53 -14.67
C MET A 545 12.34 -11.92 -15.59
N PRO A 546 13.02 -10.95 -16.23
CA PRO A 546 14.16 -11.24 -17.10
C PRO A 546 15.39 -11.69 -16.30
N SER A 547 16.19 -12.57 -16.90
CA SER A 547 17.46 -13.07 -16.34
C SER A 547 18.47 -13.32 -17.44
N TRP A 548 19.66 -12.72 -17.33
CA TRP A 548 20.74 -12.87 -18.31
C TRP A 548 21.48 -14.20 -18.11
N SER A 549 21.83 -14.86 -19.23
CA SER A 549 22.76 -15.98 -19.17
C SER A 549 24.17 -15.47 -18.85
N PRO A 550 24.98 -16.20 -18.05
CA PRO A 550 26.32 -15.76 -17.64
C PRO A 550 27.30 -15.55 -18.81
N ASP A 551 27.06 -16.20 -19.94
CA ASP A 551 27.83 -16.01 -21.18
C ASP A 551 27.47 -14.71 -21.93
N GLY A 552 26.40 -14.01 -21.52
CA GLY A 552 25.93 -12.78 -22.13
C GLY A 552 25.25 -12.96 -23.49
N GLU A 553 24.89 -14.20 -23.86
CA GLU A 553 24.31 -14.48 -25.18
C GLU A 553 22.78 -14.53 -25.19
N ARG A 554 22.14 -14.77 -24.03
CA ARG A 554 20.71 -15.00 -23.92
C ARG A 554 20.07 -14.29 -22.72
N ILE A 555 18.77 -14.06 -22.83
CA ILE A 555 17.90 -13.61 -21.74
C ILE A 555 16.78 -14.65 -21.60
N ALA A 556 16.64 -15.23 -20.40
CA ALA A 556 15.45 -15.99 -20.02
C ALA A 556 14.43 -15.03 -19.41
N PHE A 557 13.13 -15.27 -19.65
CA PHE A 557 12.05 -14.44 -19.13
C PHE A 557 10.76 -15.26 -19.07
N VAL A 558 9.77 -14.77 -18.33
CA VAL A 558 8.47 -15.43 -18.17
C VAL A 558 7.45 -14.75 -19.09
N SER A 559 6.58 -15.51 -19.75
CA SER A 559 5.54 -14.97 -20.65
C SER A 559 4.19 -15.65 -20.43
N TYR A 560 3.10 -14.88 -20.54
CA TYR A 560 1.73 -15.40 -20.50
C TYR A 560 1.15 -15.73 -21.89
N ARG A 561 1.97 -15.75 -22.94
CA ARG A 561 1.51 -15.84 -24.33
C ARG A 561 0.78 -17.13 -24.71
N ASP A 562 0.87 -18.17 -23.89
CA ASP A 562 0.23 -19.48 -24.13
C ASP A 562 -0.99 -19.76 -23.23
N GLY A 563 -1.41 -18.78 -22.41
CA GLY A 563 -2.55 -18.93 -21.51
C GLY A 563 -2.21 -19.46 -20.11
N ASN A 564 -0.93 -19.71 -19.84
CA ASN A 564 -0.32 -19.90 -18.53
C ASN A 564 1.06 -19.22 -18.52
N TRP A 565 1.67 -19.07 -17.34
CA TRP A 565 3.01 -18.50 -17.24
C TRP A 565 4.07 -19.54 -17.59
N GLU A 566 4.88 -19.22 -18.58
CA GLU A 566 5.88 -20.12 -19.13
C GLU A 566 7.22 -19.43 -19.27
N ILE A 567 8.31 -20.20 -19.17
CA ILE A 567 9.67 -19.70 -19.31
C ILE A 567 10.05 -19.73 -20.79
N TYR A 568 10.56 -18.59 -21.25
CA TYR A 568 11.08 -18.35 -22.58
C TYR A 568 12.54 -17.93 -22.52
N ALA A 569 13.26 -18.11 -23.63
CA ALA A 569 14.58 -17.53 -23.83
C ALA A 569 14.68 -16.84 -25.19
N MET A 570 15.48 -15.78 -25.26
CA MET A 570 15.76 -15.01 -26.46
C MET A 570 17.23 -14.57 -26.50
N GLY A 571 17.71 -14.11 -27.65
CA GLY A 571 18.97 -13.38 -27.76
C GLY A 571 18.88 -12.02 -27.07
N THR A 572 20.03 -11.43 -26.76
CA THR A 572 20.12 -10.13 -26.07
C THR A 572 19.62 -8.94 -26.90
N ASP A 573 19.44 -9.15 -28.20
CA ASP A 573 18.80 -8.21 -29.14
C ASP A 573 17.28 -8.44 -29.29
N GLY A 574 16.69 -9.34 -28.48
CA GLY A 574 15.28 -9.74 -28.55
C GLY A 574 14.95 -10.76 -29.64
N SER A 575 15.94 -11.21 -30.43
CA SER A 575 15.72 -12.19 -31.50
C SER A 575 15.65 -13.63 -30.99
N GLY A 576 15.19 -14.57 -31.83
CA GLY A 576 15.32 -16.01 -31.54
C GLY A 576 14.48 -16.53 -30.36
N VAL A 577 13.39 -15.86 -30.03
CA VAL A 577 12.48 -16.23 -28.92
C VAL A 577 12.05 -17.70 -29.03
N THR A 578 12.32 -18.47 -27.98
CA THR A 578 12.05 -19.92 -27.88
C THR A 578 11.43 -20.24 -26.51
N ARG A 579 10.38 -21.06 -26.49
CA ARG A 579 9.74 -21.55 -25.25
C ARG A 579 10.59 -22.68 -24.64
N LEU A 580 10.84 -22.63 -23.33
CA LEU A 580 11.65 -23.63 -22.61
C LEU A 580 10.80 -24.59 -21.78
N THR A 581 9.69 -24.14 -21.20
CA THR A 581 8.77 -24.98 -20.42
C THR A 581 7.45 -25.18 -21.17
N GLU A 582 6.84 -26.35 -21.02
CA GLU A 582 5.56 -26.69 -21.66
C GLU A 582 4.77 -27.60 -20.70
N ASP A 583 4.06 -26.97 -19.76
CA ASP A 583 3.20 -27.63 -18.78
C ASP A 583 1.86 -26.87 -18.65
N GLU A 584 0.85 -27.42 -17.96
CA GLU A 584 -0.38 -26.69 -17.65
C GLU A 584 -0.23 -25.81 -16.39
N ALA A 585 0.82 -26.05 -15.61
CA ALA A 585 1.20 -25.26 -14.44
C ALA A 585 1.84 -23.92 -14.80
N ASP A 586 1.85 -22.99 -13.84
CA ASP A 586 2.62 -21.75 -13.96
C ASP A 586 4.08 -21.98 -13.56
N ASP A 587 5.01 -21.47 -14.37
CA ASP A 587 6.47 -21.54 -14.20
C ASP A 587 7.07 -20.11 -14.15
N TRP A 588 7.73 -19.75 -13.03
CA TRP A 588 8.19 -18.39 -12.71
C TRP A 588 9.68 -18.31 -12.36
N THR A 589 10.22 -17.08 -12.36
CA THR A 589 11.55 -16.72 -11.84
C THR A 589 12.72 -17.57 -12.38
N PRO A 590 12.97 -17.57 -13.71
CA PRO A 590 14.12 -18.28 -14.26
C PRO A 590 15.44 -17.63 -13.83
N TYR A 591 16.40 -18.43 -13.38
CA TYR A 591 17.75 -17.98 -13.04
C TYR A 591 18.80 -18.97 -13.56
N TRP A 592 19.74 -18.45 -14.35
CA TRP A 592 20.80 -19.25 -14.95
C TRP A 592 21.82 -19.72 -13.91
N SER A 593 22.30 -20.96 -14.05
CA SER A 593 23.48 -21.42 -13.33
C SER A 593 24.73 -20.68 -13.81
N PRO A 594 25.78 -20.49 -12.97
CA PRO A 594 26.97 -19.70 -13.35
C PRO A 594 27.76 -20.24 -14.54
N ASP A 595 27.58 -21.53 -14.86
CA ASP A 595 28.17 -22.22 -16.02
C ASP A 595 27.29 -22.17 -17.28
N ALA A 596 26.15 -21.46 -17.22
CA ALA A 596 25.12 -21.36 -18.26
C ALA A 596 24.50 -22.70 -18.71
N ALA A 597 24.76 -23.79 -17.99
CA ALA A 597 24.33 -25.13 -18.37
C ALA A 597 22.86 -25.40 -17.98
N GLU A 598 22.39 -24.81 -16.89
CA GLU A 598 21.11 -25.08 -16.25
C GLU A 598 20.34 -23.79 -15.95
N ILE A 599 19.03 -23.92 -15.71
CA ILE A 599 18.15 -22.85 -15.24
C ILE A 599 17.40 -23.37 -14.02
N ALA A 600 17.50 -22.65 -12.90
CA ALA A 600 16.62 -22.82 -11.75
C ALA A 600 15.35 -21.98 -11.93
N PHE A 601 14.20 -22.49 -11.52
CA PHE A 601 12.91 -21.81 -11.61
C PHE A 601 11.95 -22.34 -10.55
N CYS A 602 10.79 -21.71 -10.38
CA CYS A 602 9.73 -22.28 -9.53
C CYS A 602 8.49 -22.65 -10.35
N SER A 603 7.79 -23.70 -9.94
CA SER A 603 6.64 -24.26 -10.66
C SER A 603 5.51 -24.65 -9.72
N THR A 604 4.27 -24.54 -10.18
CA THR A 604 3.07 -25.02 -9.47
C THR A 604 2.66 -26.46 -9.81
N ARG A 605 3.46 -27.18 -10.60
CA ARG A 605 3.10 -28.52 -11.15
C ARG A 605 2.80 -29.60 -10.11
N ASP A 606 3.19 -29.41 -8.85
CA ASP A 606 2.89 -30.32 -7.73
C ASP A 606 1.78 -29.83 -6.79
N GLY A 607 1.08 -28.75 -7.14
CA GLY A 607 -0.05 -28.19 -6.38
C GLY A 607 0.30 -27.05 -5.43
N ASN A 608 1.59 -26.74 -5.27
CA ASN A 608 2.15 -25.56 -4.60
C ASN A 608 3.41 -25.11 -5.37
N TRP A 609 3.94 -23.92 -5.06
CA TRP A 609 5.18 -23.45 -5.66
C TRP A 609 6.38 -24.23 -5.11
N GLU A 610 7.17 -24.79 -6.01
CA GLU A 610 8.36 -25.58 -5.70
C GLU A 610 9.52 -25.20 -6.60
N ILE A 611 10.75 -25.36 -6.13
CA ILE A 611 11.97 -25.09 -6.90
C ILE A 611 12.31 -26.27 -7.78
N TYR A 612 12.60 -25.95 -9.04
CA TYR A 612 13.00 -26.86 -10.09
C TYR A 612 14.31 -26.40 -10.73
N VAL A 613 15.04 -27.35 -11.31
CA VAL A 613 16.18 -27.09 -12.20
C VAL A 613 15.96 -27.86 -13.50
N MET A 614 16.28 -27.24 -14.63
CA MET A 614 16.28 -27.86 -15.96
C MET A 614 17.56 -27.53 -16.72
N ASP A 615 17.85 -28.29 -17.77
CA ASP A 615 18.88 -27.93 -18.73
C ASP A 615 18.54 -26.57 -19.38
N SER A 616 19.56 -25.80 -19.78
CA SER A 616 19.42 -24.48 -20.43
C SER A 616 18.66 -24.46 -21.77
N ASN A 617 18.30 -25.63 -22.29
CA ASN A 617 17.47 -25.81 -23.49
C ASN A 617 16.00 -26.17 -23.14
N GLY A 618 15.65 -26.22 -21.86
CA GLY A 618 14.33 -26.60 -21.36
C GLY A 618 14.15 -28.09 -21.05
N SER A 619 15.13 -28.95 -21.33
CA SER A 619 15.01 -30.39 -21.08
C SER A 619 15.27 -30.79 -19.64
N LEU A 620 14.77 -31.97 -19.27
CA LEU A 620 15.06 -32.64 -17.99
C LEU A 620 14.75 -31.78 -16.74
N PRO A 621 13.53 -31.26 -16.56
CA PRO A 621 13.16 -30.59 -15.32
C PRO A 621 13.18 -31.57 -14.14
N ILE A 622 13.90 -31.21 -13.08
CA ILE A 622 14.07 -31.94 -11.83
C ILE A 622 13.61 -31.06 -10.68
N ARG A 623 12.72 -31.59 -9.83
CA ARG A 623 12.25 -30.93 -8.60
C ARG A 623 13.34 -31.00 -7.52
N LEU A 624 13.65 -29.88 -6.88
CA LEU A 624 14.64 -29.79 -5.80
C LEU A 624 14.02 -29.65 -4.40
N THR A 625 12.85 -29.03 -4.27
CA THR A 625 12.16 -28.86 -2.98
C THR A 625 10.88 -29.68 -2.92
N GLU A 626 10.51 -30.14 -1.72
CA GLU A 626 9.25 -30.83 -1.48
C GLU A 626 8.68 -30.40 -0.13
N HIS A 627 7.67 -29.52 -0.16
CA HIS A 627 6.98 -29.06 1.04
C HIS A 627 5.49 -28.80 0.77
N THR A 628 4.69 -28.53 1.81
CA THR A 628 3.27 -28.17 1.65
C THR A 628 3.03 -26.67 1.50
N GLU A 629 4.08 -25.88 1.70
CA GLU A 629 4.09 -24.42 1.62
C GLU A 629 4.91 -24.01 0.39
N ASN A 630 4.96 -22.72 0.07
CA ASN A 630 5.53 -22.25 -1.19
C ASN A 630 7.05 -22.02 -1.09
N ASP A 631 7.76 -22.42 -2.14
CA ASP A 631 9.17 -22.10 -2.40
C ASP A 631 9.29 -21.40 -3.77
N ILE A 632 9.84 -20.18 -3.79
CA ILE A 632 9.92 -19.32 -5.00
C ILE A 632 11.25 -18.57 -5.12
N ALA A 633 11.45 -17.87 -6.25
CA ALA A 633 12.57 -16.96 -6.50
C ALA A 633 13.97 -17.55 -6.23
N PRO A 634 14.34 -18.66 -6.90
CA PRO A 634 15.66 -19.25 -6.72
C PRO A 634 16.76 -18.37 -7.35
N THR A 635 17.93 -18.33 -6.72
CA THR A 635 19.15 -17.70 -7.23
C THR A 635 20.37 -18.57 -6.96
N TRP A 636 21.27 -18.65 -7.94
CA TRP A 636 22.51 -19.40 -7.81
C TRP A 636 23.60 -18.57 -7.12
N SER A 637 24.33 -19.22 -6.23
CA SER A 637 25.62 -18.70 -5.75
C SER A 637 26.64 -18.62 -6.90
N PRO A 638 27.62 -17.70 -6.87
CA PRO A 638 28.57 -17.50 -7.96
C PRO A 638 29.46 -18.73 -8.27
N ASP A 639 29.65 -19.61 -7.30
CA ASP A 639 30.40 -20.87 -7.46
C ASP A 639 29.54 -22.06 -7.93
N GLY A 640 28.22 -21.84 -8.08
CA GLY A 640 27.23 -22.81 -8.53
C GLY A 640 26.98 -23.95 -7.54
N GLN A 641 27.46 -23.85 -6.28
CA GLN A 641 27.31 -24.93 -5.29
C GLN A 641 26.01 -24.83 -4.50
N TRP A 642 25.50 -23.61 -4.33
CA TRP A 642 24.33 -23.29 -3.51
C TRP A 642 23.26 -22.57 -4.31
N ILE A 643 22.00 -22.81 -3.94
CA ILE A 643 20.81 -22.10 -4.41
C ILE A 643 20.16 -21.45 -3.19
N ALA A 644 20.03 -20.12 -3.20
CA ALA A 644 19.20 -19.40 -2.24
C ALA A 644 17.80 -19.19 -2.82
N PHE A 645 16.77 -19.22 -2.00
CA PHE A 645 15.38 -19.10 -2.43
C PHE A 645 14.49 -18.61 -1.29
N GLU A 646 13.31 -18.11 -1.63
CA GLU A 646 12.29 -17.72 -0.66
C GLU A 646 11.41 -18.91 -0.30
N SER A 647 11.12 -19.08 0.99
CA SER A 647 10.18 -20.10 1.47
C SER A 647 9.22 -19.57 2.52
N THR A 648 7.96 -20.00 2.44
CA THR A 648 6.93 -19.69 3.46
C THR A 648 6.75 -20.79 4.51
N ARG A 649 7.66 -21.78 4.56
CA ARG A 649 7.51 -22.98 5.38
C ARG A 649 7.46 -22.73 6.89
N ASP A 650 8.05 -21.63 7.35
CA ASP A 650 8.08 -21.25 8.77
C ASP A 650 6.88 -20.38 9.18
N GLY A 651 5.98 -20.05 8.24
CA GLY A 651 4.79 -19.24 8.51
C GLY A 651 4.99 -17.73 8.30
N ASN A 652 6.10 -17.35 7.70
CA ASN A 652 6.47 -16.06 7.12
C ASN A 652 7.43 -16.33 5.95
N SER A 653 7.63 -15.35 5.06
CA SER A 653 8.57 -15.50 3.94
C SER A 653 10.00 -15.36 4.45
N GLU A 654 10.84 -16.35 4.20
CA GLU A 654 12.20 -16.43 4.73
C GLU A 654 13.17 -16.87 3.63
N ILE A 655 14.43 -16.43 3.72
CA ILE A 655 15.49 -16.82 2.80
C ILE A 655 16.11 -18.14 3.25
N TYR A 656 15.94 -19.17 2.44
CA TYR A 656 16.59 -20.46 2.59
C TYR A 656 17.74 -20.61 1.61
N VAL A 657 18.66 -21.51 1.96
CA VAL A 657 19.69 -21.99 1.04
C VAL A 657 19.75 -23.51 1.09
N MET A 658 19.98 -24.12 -0.07
CA MET A 658 20.23 -25.55 -0.25
C MET A 658 21.41 -25.74 -1.21
N ASP A 659 22.02 -26.92 -1.20
CA ASP A 659 23.01 -27.23 -2.24
C ASP A 659 22.34 -27.51 -3.59
N ARG A 660 23.15 -27.57 -4.66
CA ARG A 660 22.69 -27.81 -6.04
C ARG A 660 21.79 -29.04 -6.21
N ASN A 661 21.88 -30.04 -5.32
CA ASN A 661 21.09 -31.26 -5.41
C ASN A 661 19.80 -31.19 -4.58
N GLY A 662 19.48 -30.05 -3.96
CA GLY A 662 18.34 -29.90 -3.06
C GLY A 662 18.60 -30.41 -1.64
N GLU A 663 19.86 -30.76 -1.31
CA GLU A 663 20.24 -31.21 0.03
C GLU A 663 20.77 -30.04 0.89
N GLN A 664 21.16 -30.32 2.13
CA GLN A 664 21.78 -29.35 3.05
C GLN A 664 20.99 -28.04 3.28
N LEU A 665 19.67 -28.15 3.15
CA LEU A 665 18.70 -27.09 3.35
C LEU A 665 18.83 -26.42 4.73
N ARG A 666 18.93 -25.09 4.76
CA ARG A 666 18.99 -24.27 5.98
C ARG A 666 18.31 -22.91 5.80
N ASN A 667 17.64 -22.41 6.84
CA ASN A 667 17.09 -21.05 6.91
C ASN A 667 18.23 -20.05 7.25
N LEU A 668 18.37 -18.97 6.48
CA LEU A 668 19.37 -17.93 6.69
C LEU A 668 18.83 -16.68 7.39
N SER A 669 17.61 -16.25 7.12
CA SER A 669 17.10 -14.95 7.62
C SER A 669 16.32 -15.03 8.94
N ASN A 670 15.81 -16.22 9.29
CA ASN A 670 15.10 -16.63 10.52
C ASN A 670 14.70 -15.49 11.49
N GLU A 671 13.84 -14.59 11.02
CA GLU A 671 13.26 -13.50 11.80
C GLU A 671 11.74 -13.62 11.72
N SER A 672 11.17 -14.30 12.72
CA SER A 672 9.74 -14.65 12.82
C SER A 672 8.73 -13.51 12.66
N MET A 673 9.18 -12.25 12.58
CA MET A 673 8.36 -11.04 12.47
C MET A 673 8.60 -10.25 11.17
N ALA A 674 9.41 -10.77 10.25
CA ALA A 674 9.70 -10.17 8.94
C ALA A 674 9.21 -11.07 7.80
N ASP A 675 8.90 -10.50 6.64
CA ASP A 675 8.86 -11.24 5.39
C ASP A 675 10.09 -10.82 4.60
N ASP A 676 10.96 -11.78 4.29
CA ASP A 676 12.22 -11.60 3.59
C ASP A 676 12.12 -12.24 2.19
N HIS A 677 12.38 -11.45 1.15
CA HIS A 677 12.10 -11.80 -0.22
C HIS A 677 13.27 -11.48 -1.17
N GLY A 678 13.25 -12.13 -2.35
CA GLY A 678 14.12 -11.81 -3.48
C GLY A 678 15.61 -11.84 -3.14
N PRO A 679 16.16 -12.99 -2.70
CA PRO A 679 17.57 -13.11 -2.40
C PRO A 679 18.43 -12.92 -3.66
N SER A 680 19.59 -12.27 -3.51
CA SER A 680 20.61 -12.13 -4.56
C SER A 680 22.01 -12.23 -3.95
N TRP A 681 22.84 -13.11 -4.50
CA TRP A 681 24.22 -13.31 -4.05
C TRP A 681 25.14 -12.19 -4.53
N SER A 682 26.06 -11.76 -3.66
CA SER A 682 27.15 -10.88 -4.08
C SER A 682 28.08 -11.60 -5.06
N PRO A 683 28.77 -10.89 -5.96
CA PRO A 683 29.64 -11.52 -6.97
C PRO A 683 30.77 -12.37 -6.38
N ASP A 684 31.19 -12.06 -5.15
CA ASP A 684 32.22 -12.81 -4.41
C ASP A 684 31.64 -13.95 -3.54
N GLY A 685 30.31 -14.13 -3.52
CA GLY A 685 29.60 -15.15 -2.75
C GLY A 685 29.57 -14.93 -1.24
N SER A 686 30.10 -13.81 -0.74
CA SER A 686 30.24 -13.56 0.70
C SER A 686 29.00 -12.97 1.37
N ARG A 687 28.09 -12.39 0.58
CA ARG A 687 26.88 -11.71 1.07
C ARG A 687 25.67 -12.09 0.24
N ILE A 688 24.51 -11.98 0.86
CA ILE A 688 23.20 -12.06 0.21
C ILE A 688 22.47 -10.75 0.49
N ILE A 689 21.93 -10.12 -0.55
CA ILE A 689 20.97 -9.02 -0.41
C ILE A 689 19.56 -9.55 -0.62
N PHE A 690 18.61 -8.96 0.07
CA PHE A 690 17.18 -9.30 0.01
C PHE A 690 16.38 -8.07 0.43
N TYR A 691 15.07 -8.07 0.25
CA TYR A 691 14.21 -7.00 0.74
C TYR A 691 13.26 -7.49 1.82
N SER A 692 12.95 -6.63 2.78
CA SER A 692 12.25 -7.00 4.01
C SER A 692 11.38 -5.90 4.57
N ILE A 693 10.27 -6.28 5.21
CA ILE A 693 9.41 -5.37 6.01
C ILE A 693 9.86 -5.21 7.47
N ARG A 694 11.03 -5.74 7.85
CA ARG A 694 11.42 -5.83 9.27
C ARG A 694 11.44 -4.50 10.04
N ASP A 695 11.63 -3.38 9.34
CA ASP A 695 11.63 -2.03 9.94
C ASP A 695 10.32 -1.24 9.72
N GLY A 696 9.30 -1.84 9.08
CA GLY A 696 7.94 -1.32 8.93
C GLY A 696 7.58 -0.79 7.54
N ASP A 697 8.57 -0.69 6.66
CA ASP A 697 8.50 -0.47 5.22
C ASP A 697 9.44 -1.43 4.48
N TRP A 698 9.28 -1.51 3.16
CA TRP A 698 10.09 -2.38 2.32
C TRP A 698 11.46 -1.75 2.09
N ASP A 699 12.46 -2.33 2.73
CA ASP A 699 13.86 -1.92 2.61
C ASP A 699 14.73 -3.08 2.09
N ILE A 700 15.89 -2.74 1.53
CA ILE A 700 16.91 -3.69 1.11
C ILE A 700 17.89 -3.91 2.25
N TYR A 701 18.16 -5.17 2.54
CA TYR A 701 19.09 -5.61 3.57
C TYR A 701 20.20 -6.47 2.95
N ALA A 702 21.36 -6.44 3.57
CA ALA A 702 22.45 -7.38 3.31
C ALA A 702 22.72 -8.24 4.53
N MET A 703 23.00 -9.53 4.32
CA MET A 703 23.51 -10.45 5.33
C MET A 703 24.72 -11.22 4.79
N ASN A 704 25.47 -11.89 5.66
CA ASN A 704 26.50 -12.82 5.22
C ASN A 704 25.89 -14.17 4.76
N ASP A 705 26.70 -14.99 4.08
CA ASP A 705 26.34 -16.32 3.54
C ASP A 705 25.90 -17.36 4.60
N ALA A 706 26.15 -17.05 5.88
CA ALA A 706 25.73 -17.83 7.05
C ALA A 706 24.44 -17.30 7.71
N GLY A 707 23.82 -16.23 7.19
CA GLY A 707 22.57 -15.66 7.71
C GLY A 707 22.73 -14.64 8.85
N GLY A 708 23.97 -14.26 9.19
CA GLY A 708 24.29 -13.27 10.21
C GLY A 708 24.57 -11.88 9.65
N GLU A 709 24.83 -10.92 10.55
CA GLU A 709 25.27 -9.55 10.20
C GLU A 709 24.29 -8.81 9.30
N VAL A 710 22.99 -8.91 9.59
CA VAL A 710 21.98 -8.22 8.78
C VAL A 710 22.09 -6.70 8.94
N VAL A 711 22.24 -5.98 7.82
CA VAL A 711 22.36 -4.52 7.73
C VAL A 711 21.32 -3.97 6.76
N ASN A 712 20.56 -2.96 7.18
CA ASN A 712 19.66 -2.19 6.31
C ASN A 712 20.47 -1.24 5.41
N LEU A 713 20.34 -1.36 4.09
CA LEU A 713 21.02 -0.54 3.09
C LEU A 713 20.19 0.67 2.65
N THR A 714 18.85 0.61 2.74
CA THR A 714 17.95 1.63 2.19
C THR A 714 16.98 2.23 3.19
N ASN A 715 17.37 2.36 4.46
CA ASN A 715 16.55 2.97 5.52
C ASN A 715 16.12 4.42 5.21
N ASN A 716 15.06 4.57 4.42
CA ASN A 716 14.57 5.82 3.85
C ASN A 716 13.02 5.79 3.78
N GLU A 717 12.36 6.75 3.12
CA GLU A 717 10.88 6.78 3.05
C GLU A 717 10.28 6.10 1.80
N THR A 718 11.12 5.53 0.92
CA THR A 718 10.70 4.79 -0.27
C THR A 718 10.42 3.32 0.07
N ASN A 719 9.66 2.65 -0.80
CA ASN A 719 9.61 1.19 -0.79
C ASN A 719 10.64 0.71 -1.81
N ASP A 720 11.59 -0.09 -1.36
CA ASP A 720 12.73 -0.56 -2.15
C ASP A 720 12.74 -2.11 -2.17
N GLN A 721 12.70 -2.69 -3.38
CA GLN A 721 12.47 -4.12 -3.58
C GLN A 721 13.30 -4.71 -4.73
N THR A 722 13.32 -6.05 -4.80
CA THR A 722 13.99 -6.85 -5.85
C THR A 722 15.43 -6.40 -6.14
N PRO A 723 16.31 -6.38 -5.12
CA PRO A 723 17.67 -5.93 -5.29
C PRO A 723 18.53 -6.96 -6.04
N VAL A 724 19.39 -6.49 -6.93
CA VAL A 724 20.33 -7.32 -7.69
C VAL A 724 21.73 -6.69 -7.73
N TRP A 725 22.74 -7.51 -7.49
CA TRP A 725 24.14 -7.08 -7.60
C TRP A 725 24.54 -6.85 -9.05
N ARG A 726 25.33 -5.80 -9.28
CA ARG A 726 26.17 -5.70 -10.48
C ARG A 726 27.31 -6.73 -10.38
N PRO A 727 27.51 -7.59 -11.39
CA PRO A 727 28.54 -8.63 -11.41
C PRO A 727 29.99 -8.14 -11.19
#